data_AF-A0A6P5FHF0-F1
#
_entry.id   AF-A0A6P5FHF0-F1
#
_cell.length_a   1.000
_cell.length_b   1.000
_cell.length_c   1.000
_cell.angle_alpha   90.00
_cell.angle_beta   90.00
_cell.angle_gamma   90.00
#
_symmetry.space_group_name_H-M   'P 1'
#
loop_
_entity.id
_entity.type
_entity.pdbx_description
1 polymer ?
#
loop_
_entity_poly.entity_id
_entity_poly.type
_entity_poly.pdbx_seq_one_letter_code
_entity_poly.pdbx_strand_id
1 'polypeptide(L)'
;MLSAAPRRRTAHLPHNPNPNPKPFIVSFSITTNVSFDPIDQFLPPRSLPTPHLPSALRRETLLSISSLIKTSPPCLRALKALSFSFLPGPLALLLCSFPRPSAAAFFARAVPDLSPATLRSSASAALLLSSASPSLRPLAQELLASLLRRAGTHSAAAAGELLRWAERRRSFAPHYHALHLVLRAFLIAGMAPEALHVVFIIRGINKTPSLSALSILLRLLFRRGDVKNAWKVFKEMLARGPWPSCGTFNTMILGSCQRGFVRVGEGLLGVMKKFHLDPNTCSFNILMKGHCVFGHSSGAFKLFDSMPQLGCVPTIVTYNILVDALCHEGRLVEAKALFDSMGEMGIESNSITYNVMIDGFVKAGQLDRANAVYAQMREKGLVPDCCTFNILAAGHRKFRKDWEGGDEKLMNDILRPEVLTKGPTLDVLVSKFCWEGQLDEAKVLLREAITEGLPVSIVGFNAAIAAYSKEGLEEEAFELYQTMVEAGLSPSISTCNALIMGLCNRGRFEDARQLLDNMVQRGFCVNVSAFTIYLDGCFRAGNLAGAVKCWNEMERLGIYPDFVAFSAYINGFCRANYIDEAYEAFNKMTRQGLVPNNFTYNSLISGLCRVGNVAEASKLNSEMIQNGLTPDVFTTNILINCLCRQGELNMAINKFREMHDNGLTPDVVTYNTFINACCRNLDMVNAMRFMNQMSSDSCEPDIFTYNILIHCLCNNHMMNPAMKVLDELVLMGFVPNTVTYNTLMNGTCRDVLDRAMILTGKLLKMAFVPNVVTVNLLLSNFCKQGLAKRAVAWAETLREVSFSFDEVTWNILDRAYRDMRENSENSVADSEKCLFLEFLMLMTYKSICKSEHSECRPLMTSSIIDHDDMTPYKMMDMR
;
A
#
# COMPACT_ATOMS: atom_id res chain seq x y z
N MET A 1 15.00 10.40 -83.50
CA MET A 1 14.90 9.94 -84.90
C MET A 1 14.41 8.50 -84.90
N LEU A 2 13.30 8.26 -85.62
CA LEU A 2 12.75 6.99 -86.14
C LEU A 2 12.39 5.89 -85.10
N SER A 3 11.09 5.66 -84.84
CA SER A 3 10.21 4.65 -85.50
C SER A 3 10.51 3.21 -85.03
N ALA A 4 9.62 2.26 -84.81
CA ALA A 4 8.18 2.10 -84.94
C ALA A 4 7.81 0.81 -84.18
N ALA A 5 6.57 0.68 -83.71
CA ALA A 5 5.92 -0.62 -83.53
C ALA A 5 5.79 -1.30 -84.93
N PRO A 6 5.55 -2.63 -85.12
CA PRO A 6 4.38 -3.33 -84.56
C PRO A 6 4.43 -4.90 -84.53
N ARG A 7 3.25 -5.49 -84.26
CA ARG A 7 2.70 -6.79 -84.73
C ARG A 7 2.81 -8.04 -83.83
N ARG A 8 1.63 -8.39 -83.31
CA ARG A 8 1.13 -9.75 -83.08
C ARG A 8 1.22 -10.61 -84.35
N ARG A 9 1.55 -11.90 -84.20
CA ARG A 9 0.97 -13.01 -84.98
C ARG A 9 0.98 -14.31 -84.17
N THR A 10 -0.16 -14.98 -84.24
CA THR A 10 -0.58 -16.24 -83.65
C THR A 10 -0.24 -17.45 -84.55
N ALA A 11 -0.19 -18.65 -83.94
CA ALA A 11 -0.36 -20.04 -84.46
C ALA A 11 0.83 -20.93 -84.00
N HIS A 12 0.72 -22.14 -83.45
CA HIS A 12 -0.24 -23.24 -83.61
C HIS A 12 -0.38 -24.09 -82.32
N LEU A 13 -1.53 -24.76 -82.16
CA LEU A 13 -1.84 -25.84 -81.20
C LEU A 13 -1.27 -27.19 -81.67
N PRO A 14 -1.01 -28.18 -80.78
CA PRO A 14 -2.02 -29.21 -80.51
C PRO A 14 -2.13 -29.73 -79.06
N HIS A 15 -3.36 -30.11 -78.71
CA HIS A 15 -3.87 -31.12 -77.76
C HIS A 15 -3.07 -31.55 -76.48
N ASN A 16 -3.73 -31.24 -75.35
CA ASN A 16 -3.92 -31.96 -74.05
C ASN A 16 -3.46 -33.45 -73.93
N PRO A 17 -3.15 -33.98 -72.71
CA PRO A 17 -3.95 -33.77 -71.49
C PRO A 17 -3.18 -33.52 -70.17
N ASN A 18 -3.82 -32.78 -69.27
CA ASN A 18 -3.53 -32.77 -67.82
C ASN A 18 -3.73 -34.19 -67.23
N PRO A 19 -2.98 -34.60 -66.18
CA PRO A 19 -3.39 -34.16 -64.84
C PRO A 19 -2.27 -33.95 -63.80
N ASN A 20 -2.61 -33.04 -62.87
CA ASN A 20 -2.20 -32.91 -61.48
C ASN A 20 -1.22 -31.77 -61.11
N PRO A 21 -1.64 -30.86 -60.21
CA PRO A 21 -0.81 -29.76 -59.72
C PRO A 21 0.18 -30.30 -58.69
N LYS A 22 1.48 -30.15 -58.95
CA LYS A 22 2.50 -30.21 -57.89
C LYS A 22 2.26 -29.05 -56.91
N PRO A 23 2.26 -29.28 -55.58
CA PRO A 23 2.15 -28.20 -54.62
C PRO A 23 3.41 -27.33 -54.68
N PHE A 24 3.21 -26.02 -54.81
CA PHE A 24 4.27 -25.02 -54.71
C PHE A 24 4.85 -25.03 -53.29
N ILE A 25 6.05 -25.57 -53.14
CA ILE A 25 6.92 -25.30 -52.00
C ILE A 25 7.78 -24.10 -52.40
N VAL A 26 7.48 -22.93 -51.84
CA VAL A 26 8.41 -21.80 -51.89
C VAL A 26 9.38 -21.98 -50.72
N SER A 27 10.64 -22.26 -51.03
CA SER A 27 11.73 -22.30 -50.07
C SER A 27 12.01 -20.88 -49.55
N PHE A 28 11.75 -20.64 -48.27
CA PHE A 28 12.34 -19.51 -47.54
C PHE A 28 13.35 -20.05 -46.52
N SER A 29 14.52 -19.43 -46.53
CA SER A 29 15.60 -19.64 -45.58
C SER A 29 15.11 -19.44 -44.14
N ILE A 30 15.27 -20.49 -43.34
CA ILE A 30 14.89 -20.54 -41.94
C ILE A 30 15.89 -19.68 -41.15
N THR A 31 15.44 -18.53 -40.67
CA THR A 31 15.97 -17.95 -39.44
C THR A 31 15.07 -18.43 -38.30
N THR A 32 15.66 -19.19 -37.40
CA THR A 32 15.00 -19.83 -36.25
C THR A 32 14.58 -18.80 -35.21
N ASN A 33 13.26 -18.75 -34.90
CA ASN A 33 12.62 -18.34 -33.62
C ASN A 33 11.29 -17.56 -33.74
N VAL A 34 10.38 -17.93 -34.66
CA VAL A 34 8.96 -17.52 -34.54
C VAL A 34 8.06 -18.70 -34.89
N SER A 35 7.17 -19.09 -33.97
CA SER A 35 6.17 -20.14 -34.21
C SER A 35 5.23 -19.74 -35.36
N PHE A 36 5.25 -20.47 -36.47
CA PHE A 36 4.37 -20.21 -37.62
C PHE A 36 2.91 -20.52 -37.26
N ASP A 37 1.99 -19.55 -37.43
CA ASP A 37 0.55 -19.74 -37.26
C ASP A 37 -0.15 -19.84 -38.63
N PRO A 38 -0.91 -20.91 -38.93
CA PRO A 38 -1.59 -21.08 -40.22
C PRO A 38 -2.55 -19.95 -40.61
N ILE A 39 -3.05 -19.18 -39.62
CA ILE A 39 -3.89 -18.00 -39.88
C ILE A 39 -3.09 -16.93 -40.65
N ASP A 40 -1.79 -16.79 -40.37
CA ASP A 40 -0.95 -15.72 -40.92
C ASP A 40 -0.73 -15.80 -42.44
N GLN A 41 -1.01 -16.96 -43.06
CA GLN A 41 -1.00 -17.12 -44.51
C GLN A 41 -2.07 -16.26 -45.23
N PHE A 42 -3.16 -15.90 -44.53
CA PHE A 42 -4.29 -15.16 -45.10
C PHE A 42 -4.26 -13.66 -44.78
N LEU A 43 -3.12 -13.17 -44.29
CA LEU A 43 -3.01 -11.85 -43.67
C LEU A 43 -1.92 -11.03 -44.36
N PRO A 44 -2.06 -9.68 -44.42
CA PRO A 44 -1.05 -8.84 -45.03
C PRO A 44 0.25 -8.82 -44.22
N PRO A 45 1.40 -8.50 -44.84
CA PRO A 45 2.68 -8.37 -44.14
C PRO A 45 2.59 -7.32 -43.02
N ARG A 46 3.18 -7.63 -41.86
CA ARG A 46 2.97 -6.87 -40.61
C ARG A 46 4.25 -6.29 -40.04
N SER A 47 4.10 -5.16 -39.35
CA SER A 47 5.15 -4.58 -38.49
C SER A 47 4.81 -4.66 -37.00
N LEU A 48 3.57 -5.00 -36.64
CA LEU A 48 3.12 -5.12 -35.25
C LEU A 48 3.34 -6.52 -34.66
N PRO A 49 3.61 -6.64 -33.34
CA PRO A 49 3.68 -7.92 -32.66
C PRO A 49 2.36 -8.70 -32.77
N THR A 50 2.43 -10.02 -32.90
CA THR A 50 1.22 -10.85 -32.98
C THR A 50 0.52 -10.90 -31.62
N PRO A 51 -0.77 -10.54 -31.53
CA PRO A 51 -1.49 -10.66 -30.28
C PRO A 51 -1.66 -12.14 -29.90
N HIS A 52 -1.34 -12.47 -28.65
CA HIS A 52 -1.55 -13.81 -28.10
C HIS A 52 -3.05 -14.15 -28.14
N LEU A 53 -3.37 -15.32 -28.69
CA LEU A 53 -4.73 -15.84 -28.78
C LEU A 53 -4.88 -17.07 -27.88
N PRO A 54 -5.94 -17.14 -27.06
CA PRO A 54 -6.30 -18.37 -26.36
C PRO A 54 -6.45 -19.54 -27.35
N SER A 55 -5.96 -20.72 -26.97
CA SER A 55 -5.92 -21.92 -27.83
C SER A 55 -7.29 -22.30 -28.39
N ALA A 56 -8.35 -22.16 -27.58
CA ALA A 56 -9.73 -22.39 -27.99
C ALA A 56 -10.19 -21.43 -29.10
N LEU A 57 -9.91 -20.13 -28.95
CA LEU A 57 -10.32 -19.10 -29.90
C LEU A 57 -9.51 -19.16 -31.21
N ARG A 58 -8.24 -19.57 -31.13
CA ARG A 58 -7.39 -19.87 -32.29
C ARG A 58 -7.98 -21.02 -33.12
N ARG A 59 -8.40 -22.11 -32.47
CA ARG A 59 -9.03 -23.27 -33.13
C ARG A 59 -10.35 -22.90 -33.80
N GLU A 60 -11.20 -22.14 -33.11
CA GLU A 60 -12.49 -21.67 -33.64
C GLU A 60 -12.32 -20.76 -34.87
N THR A 61 -11.35 -19.85 -34.83
CA THR A 61 -11.04 -18.95 -35.95
C THR A 61 -10.54 -19.72 -37.17
N LEU A 62 -9.69 -20.73 -36.98
CA LEU A 62 -9.22 -21.61 -38.05
C LEU A 62 -10.35 -22.44 -38.68
N LEU A 63 -11.25 -23.00 -37.86
CA LEU A 63 -12.42 -23.74 -38.34
C LEU A 63 -13.35 -22.84 -39.15
N SER A 64 -13.53 -21.60 -38.70
CA SER A 64 -14.35 -20.61 -39.40
C SER A 64 -13.74 -20.23 -40.76
N ILE A 65 -12.42 -20.01 -40.82
CA ILE A 65 -11.71 -19.75 -42.09
C ILE A 65 -11.86 -20.96 -43.04
N SER A 66 -11.67 -22.18 -42.53
CA SER A 66 -11.79 -23.42 -43.32
C SER A 66 -13.20 -23.61 -43.88
N SER A 67 -14.23 -23.34 -43.08
CA SER A 67 -15.63 -23.38 -43.53
C SER A 67 -15.88 -22.35 -44.64
N LEU A 68 -15.45 -21.10 -44.45
CA LEU A 68 -15.66 -20.02 -45.42
C LEU A 68 -14.97 -20.26 -46.77
N ILE A 69 -13.78 -20.87 -46.76
CA ILE A 69 -13.07 -21.27 -47.98
C ILE A 69 -13.87 -22.31 -48.78
N LYS A 70 -14.58 -23.21 -48.09
CA LYS A 70 -15.37 -24.29 -48.71
C LYS A 70 -16.75 -23.84 -49.18
N THR A 71 -17.37 -22.88 -48.49
CA THR A 71 -18.79 -22.53 -48.69
C THR A 71 -19.04 -21.25 -49.49
N SER A 72 -18.07 -20.31 -49.56
CA SER A 72 -18.30 -18.97 -50.12
C SER A 72 -17.17 -18.48 -51.04
N PRO A 73 -17.32 -18.58 -52.38
CA PRO A 73 -16.37 -18.06 -53.36
C PRO A 73 -16.02 -16.55 -53.22
N PRO A 74 -16.96 -15.66 -52.82
CA PRO A 74 -16.65 -14.26 -52.51
C PRO A 74 -15.69 -14.08 -51.32
N CYS A 75 -15.83 -14.89 -50.26
CA CYS A 75 -14.95 -14.83 -49.08
C CYS A 75 -13.53 -15.31 -49.42
N LEU A 76 -13.40 -16.31 -50.28
CA LEU A 76 -12.09 -16.75 -50.77
C LEU A 76 -11.37 -15.66 -51.57
N ARG A 77 -12.10 -14.92 -52.43
CA ARG A 77 -11.56 -13.76 -53.15
C ARG A 77 -11.17 -12.64 -52.18
N ALA A 78 -11.95 -12.42 -51.13
CA ALA A 78 -11.65 -11.43 -50.10
C ALA A 78 -10.41 -11.79 -49.27
N LEU A 79 -10.22 -13.06 -48.88
CA LEU A 79 -9.01 -13.53 -48.20
C LEU A 79 -7.76 -13.34 -49.05
N LYS A 80 -7.84 -13.68 -50.35
CA LYS A 80 -6.74 -13.44 -51.31
C LYS A 80 -6.46 -11.95 -51.50
N ALA A 81 -7.48 -11.11 -51.58
CA ALA A 81 -7.28 -9.67 -51.70
C ALA A 81 -6.62 -9.08 -50.43
N LEU A 82 -6.99 -9.59 -49.25
CA LEU A 82 -6.47 -9.14 -47.96
C LEU A 82 -5.00 -9.53 -47.74
N SER A 83 -4.55 -10.67 -48.27
CA SER A 83 -3.14 -11.08 -48.20
C SER A 83 -2.21 -10.18 -49.01
N PHE A 84 -2.72 -9.52 -50.06
CA PHE A 84 -1.94 -8.56 -50.85
C PHE A 84 -2.06 -7.12 -50.35
N SER A 85 -3.24 -6.70 -49.87
CA SER A 85 -3.47 -5.32 -49.47
C SER A 85 -4.60 -5.19 -48.44
N PHE A 86 -4.42 -4.30 -47.46
CA PHE A 86 -5.40 -4.06 -46.40
C PHE A 86 -6.55 -3.15 -46.90
N LEU A 87 -7.58 -3.75 -47.50
CA LEU A 87 -8.70 -3.07 -48.14
C LEU A 87 -10.01 -3.13 -47.31
N PRO A 88 -10.81 -2.05 -47.25
CA PRO A 88 -12.02 -1.99 -46.41
C PRO A 88 -13.13 -2.97 -46.78
N GLY A 89 -13.41 -3.14 -48.08
CA GLY A 89 -14.51 -3.96 -48.59
C GLY A 89 -14.30 -5.46 -48.33
N PRO A 90 -13.16 -6.04 -48.75
CA PRO A 90 -12.81 -7.43 -48.43
C PRO A 90 -12.80 -7.71 -46.93
N LEU A 91 -12.27 -6.79 -46.12
CA LEU A 91 -12.24 -6.93 -44.67
C LEU A 91 -13.66 -6.95 -44.06
N ALA A 92 -14.55 -6.04 -44.47
CA ALA A 92 -15.93 -6.01 -43.99
C ALA A 92 -16.69 -7.29 -44.37
N LEU A 93 -16.51 -7.79 -45.60
CA LEU A 93 -17.17 -9.02 -46.07
C LEU A 93 -16.75 -10.25 -45.25
N LEU A 94 -15.47 -10.35 -44.90
CA LEU A 94 -14.96 -11.43 -44.04
C LEU A 94 -15.50 -11.33 -42.62
N LEU A 95 -15.46 -10.14 -42.02
CA LEU A 95 -15.92 -9.92 -40.65
C LEU A 95 -17.44 -10.14 -40.48
N CYS A 96 -18.24 -9.89 -41.51
CA CYS A 96 -19.67 -10.25 -41.53
C CYS A 96 -19.91 -11.76 -41.49
N SER A 97 -18.97 -12.55 -42.00
CA SER A 97 -19.14 -13.99 -42.22
C SER A 97 -18.60 -14.84 -41.07
N PHE A 98 -17.90 -14.22 -40.12
CA PHE A 98 -17.35 -14.87 -38.93
C PHE A 98 -18.30 -14.81 -37.73
N PRO A 99 -18.28 -15.82 -36.83
CA PRO A 99 -18.80 -15.66 -35.48
C PRO A 99 -18.14 -14.46 -34.79
N ARG A 100 -18.88 -13.70 -33.96
CA ARG A 100 -18.38 -12.48 -33.29
C ARG A 100 -17.00 -12.62 -32.61
N PRO A 101 -16.72 -13.66 -31.80
CA PRO A 101 -15.41 -13.79 -31.15
C PRO A 101 -14.29 -14.07 -32.17
N SER A 102 -14.56 -14.88 -33.20
CA SER A 102 -13.62 -15.16 -34.28
C SER A 102 -13.38 -13.94 -35.20
N ALA A 103 -14.39 -13.09 -35.40
CA ALA A 103 -14.27 -11.86 -36.17
C ALA A 103 -13.34 -10.85 -35.48
N ALA A 104 -13.48 -10.68 -34.16
CA ALA A 104 -12.61 -9.81 -33.37
C ALA A 104 -11.17 -10.35 -33.31
N ALA A 105 -11.01 -11.67 -33.14
CA ALA A 105 -9.71 -12.36 -33.19
C ALA A 105 -9.01 -12.20 -34.55
N PHE A 106 -9.75 -12.46 -35.63
CA PHE A 106 -9.25 -12.33 -37.00
C PHE A 106 -8.84 -10.88 -37.30
N PHE A 107 -9.66 -9.90 -36.94
CA PHE A 107 -9.33 -8.49 -37.11
C PHE A 107 -8.10 -8.07 -36.30
N ALA A 108 -8.02 -8.46 -35.03
CA ALA A 108 -6.89 -8.12 -34.16
C ALA A 108 -5.56 -8.63 -34.72
N ARG A 109 -5.56 -9.78 -35.40
CA ARG A 109 -4.39 -10.20 -36.19
C ARG A 109 -4.30 -9.39 -37.48
N ALA A 110 -5.34 -9.35 -38.30
CA ALA A 110 -5.33 -8.84 -39.68
C ALA A 110 -4.74 -7.44 -39.87
N VAL A 111 -4.82 -6.57 -38.86
CA VAL A 111 -4.30 -5.21 -38.96
C VAL A 111 -2.75 -5.18 -38.97
N PRO A 112 -2.12 -4.76 -40.09
CA PRO A 112 -0.68 -4.89 -40.31
C PRO A 112 0.18 -3.89 -39.53
N ASP A 113 -0.29 -2.64 -39.43
CA ASP A 113 0.39 -1.50 -38.82
C ASP A 113 -0.64 -0.49 -38.25
N LEU A 114 -0.16 0.55 -37.57
CA LEU A 114 -1.00 1.66 -37.07
C LEU A 114 -0.88 2.91 -37.96
N SER A 115 -0.57 2.76 -39.25
CA SER A 115 -0.44 3.89 -40.16
C SER A 115 -1.78 4.59 -40.45
N PRO A 116 -1.77 5.87 -40.84
CA PRO A 116 -2.99 6.60 -41.19
C PRO A 116 -3.82 5.94 -42.31
N ALA A 117 -3.18 5.20 -43.23
CA ALA A 117 -3.89 4.47 -44.28
C ALA A 117 -4.69 3.29 -43.70
N THR A 118 -4.06 2.48 -42.85
CA THR A 118 -4.67 1.31 -42.22
C THR A 118 -5.78 1.67 -41.24
N LEU A 119 -5.62 2.76 -40.49
CA LEU A 119 -6.68 3.31 -39.62
C LEU A 119 -7.91 3.76 -40.43
N ARG A 120 -7.69 4.49 -41.53
CA ARG A 120 -8.78 4.89 -42.45
C ARG A 120 -9.47 3.70 -43.10
N SER A 121 -8.70 2.68 -43.48
CA SER A 121 -9.25 1.45 -44.07
C SER A 121 -10.08 0.65 -43.06
N SER A 122 -9.60 0.55 -41.83
CA SER A 122 -10.29 -0.10 -40.71
C SER A 122 -11.59 0.64 -40.34
N ALA A 123 -11.54 1.97 -40.27
CA ALA A 123 -12.72 2.82 -40.04
C ALA A 123 -13.76 2.69 -41.15
N SER A 124 -13.31 2.60 -42.40
CA SER A 124 -14.19 2.40 -43.54
C SER A 124 -14.82 0.99 -43.54
N ALA A 125 -14.07 -0.05 -43.16
CA ALA A 125 -14.61 -1.40 -42.98
C ALA A 125 -15.65 -1.44 -41.84
N ALA A 126 -15.34 -0.83 -40.69
CA ALA A 126 -16.26 -0.75 -39.55
C ALA A 126 -17.55 0.01 -39.89
N LEU A 127 -17.46 1.06 -40.71
CA LEU A 127 -18.65 1.77 -41.20
C LEU A 127 -19.51 0.88 -42.10
N LEU A 128 -18.90 0.13 -43.02
CA LEU A 128 -19.61 -0.81 -43.89
C LEU A 128 -20.30 -1.92 -43.07
N LEU A 129 -19.63 -2.46 -42.05
CA LEU A 129 -20.19 -3.43 -41.11
C LEU A 129 -21.41 -2.87 -40.36
N SER A 130 -21.29 -1.65 -39.84
CA SER A 130 -22.35 -0.95 -39.11
C SER A 130 -23.57 -0.66 -39.99
N SER A 131 -23.36 -0.39 -41.28
CA SER A 131 -24.43 -0.18 -42.26
C SER A 131 -25.06 -1.47 -42.80
N ALA A 132 -24.35 -2.59 -42.78
CA ALA A 132 -24.83 -3.86 -43.33
C ALA A 132 -25.91 -4.52 -42.46
N SER A 133 -25.77 -4.47 -41.13
CA SER A 133 -26.78 -4.99 -40.20
C SER A 133 -26.72 -4.33 -38.82
N PRO A 134 -27.86 -4.00 -38.19
CA PRO A 134 -27.90 -3.48 -36.82
C PRO A 134 -27.22 -4.38 -35.79
N SER A 135 -27.23 -5.72 -36.01
CA SER A 135 -26.62 -6.69 -35.10
C SER A 135 -25.09 -6.66 -35.12
N LEU A 136 -24.46 -6.06 -36.13
CA LEU A 136 -23.01 -5.96 -36.29
C LEU A 136 -22.44 -4.62 -35.76
N ARG A 137 -23.29 -3.69 -35.34
CA ARG A 137 -22.86 -2.38 -34.80
C ARG A 137 -21.97 -2.50 -33.55
N PRO A 138 -22.24 -3.38 -32.56
CA PRO A 138 -21.36 -3.54 -31.40
C PRO A 138 -19.98 -4.07 -31.81
N LEU A 139 -19.93 -5.00 -32.77
CA LEU A 139 -18.68 -5.51 -33.31
C LEU A 139 -17.88 -4.37 -33.96
N ALA A 140 -18.49 -3.60 -34.86
CA ALA A 140 -17.83 -2.46 -35.51
C ALA A 140 -17.27 -1.42 -34.51
N GLN A 141 -17.98 -1.17 -33.41
CA GLN A 141 -17.53 -0.28 -32.34
C GLN A 141 -16.33 -0.87 -31.56
N GLU A 142 -16.38 -2.16 -31.25
CA GLU A 142 -15.32 -2.87 -30.52
C GLU A 142 -14.03 -2.99 -31.34
N LEU A 143 -14.12 -3.21 -32.66
CA LEU A 143 -12.96 -3.27 -33.56
C LEU A 143 -12.17 -1.95 -33.56
N LEU A 144 -12.87 -0.82 -33.62
CA LEU A 144 -12.21 0.48 -33.55
C LEU A 144 -11.66 0.77 -32.16
N ALA A 145 -12.38 0.38 -31.10
CA ALA A 145 -11.90 0.52 -29.73
C ALA A 145 -10.64 -0.33 -29.47
N SER A 146 -10.58 -1.55 -30.01
CA SER A 146 -9.42 -2.42 -29.87
C SER A 146 -8.18 -1.85 -30.56
N LEU A 147 -8.35 -1.15 -31.70
CA LEU A 147 -7.24 -0.46 -32.36
C LEU A 147 -6.68 0.68 -31.52
N LEU A 148 -7.55 1.46 -30.89
CA LEU A 148 -7.16 2.56 -30.02
C LEU A 148 -6.46 2.06 -28.75
N ARG A 149 -6.93 0.95 -28.15
CA ARG A 149 -6.25 0.32 -27.02
C ARG A 149 -4.87 -0.24 -27.41
N ARG A 150 -4.76 -0.83 -28.60
CA ARG A 150 -3.50 -1.37 -29.13
C ARG A 150 -2.49 -0.28 -29.52
N ALA A 151 -2.96 0.95 -29.77
CA ALA A 151 -2.09 2.07 -30.11
C ALA A 151 -1.30 2.64 -28.92
N GLY A 152 -1.68 2.34 -27.67
CA GLY A 152 -0.92 2.71 -26.47
C GLY A 152 -0.51 4.19 -26.45
N THR A 153 0.80 4.45 -26.48
CA THR A 153 1.41 5.80 -26.50
C THR A 153 1.05 6.64 -27.74
N HIS A 154 0.69 6.00 -28.86
CA HIS A 154 0.26 6.67 -30.10
C HIS A 154 -1.26 6.85 -30.21
N SER A 155 -2.01 6.56 -29.15
CA SER A 155 -3.48 6.60 -29.15
C SER A 155 -4.05 7.98 -29.54
N ALA A 156 -3.41 9.09 -29.14
CA ALA A 156 -3.83 10.43 -29.52
C ALA A 156 -3.70 10.71 -31.03
N ALA A 157 -2.61 10.25 -31.66
CA ALA A 157 -2.40 10.40 -33.10
C ALA A 157 -3.37 9.54 -33.91
N ALA A 158 -3.63 8.31 -33.45
CA ALA A 158 -4.61 7.41 -34.06
C ALA A 158 -6.04 7.96 -33.92
N ALA A 159 -6.40 8.50 -32.76
CA ALA A 159 -7.68 9.16 -32.54
C ALA A 159 -7.84 10.40 -33.42
N GLY A 160 -6.79 11.21 -33.56
CA GLY A 160 -6.76 12.36 -34.46
C GLY A 160 -7.01 12.00 -35.93
N GLU A 161 -6.46 10.89 -36.41
CA GLU A 161 -6.72 10.43 -37.79
C GLU A 161 -8.13 9.86 -37.97
N LEU A 162 -8.66 9.09 -37.00
CA LEU A 162 -10.05 8.62 -37.04
C LEU A 162 -11.05 9.78 -37.04
N LEU A 163 -10.75 10.85 -36.30
CA LEU A 163 -11.54 12.07 -36.28
C LEU A 163 -11.49 12.78 -37.64
N ARG A 164 -10.30 13.00 -38.21
CA ARG A 164 -10.14 13.57 -39.56
C ARG A 164 -10.87 12.76 -40.62
N TRP A 165 -10.85 11.43 -40.50
CA TRP A 165 -11.59 10.53 -41.39
C TRP A 165 -13.11 10.73 -41.30
N ALA A 166 -13.65 10.90 -40.10
CA ALA A 166 -15.07 11.16 -39.90
C ALA A 166 -15.49 12.55 -40.41
N GLU A 167 -14.64 13.56 -40.20
CA GLU A 167 -14.87 14.95 -40.64
C GLU A 167 -14.80 15.14 -42.16
N ARG A 168 -13.92 14.44 -42.87
CA ARG A 168 -13.79 14.54 -44.34
C ARG A 168 -15.05 14.11 -45.11
N ARG A 169 -16.05 13.50 -44.45
CA ARG A 169 -17.30 13.00 -45.05
C ARG A 169 -18.47 13.99 -45.01
N ARG A 170 -18.21 15.29 -44.87
CA ARG A 170 -19.19 16.39 -44.67
C ARG A 170 -20.38 16.47 -45.66
N SER A 171 -20.33 15.82 -46.82
CA SER A 171 -21.33 15.98 -47.90
C SER A 171 -22.45 14.91 -47.97
N PHE A 172 -22.52 13.92 -47.07
CA PHE A 172 -23.49 12.82 -47.18
C PHE A 172 -24.11 12.37 -45.83
N ALA A 173 -25.36 11.86 -45.84
CA ALA A 173 -26.06 11.22 -44.70
C ALA A 173 -25.24 10.23 -43.82
N PRO A 174 -24.26 9.47 -44.34
CA PRO A 174 -23.27 8.70 -43.55
C PRO A 174 -22.39 9.53 -42.60
N HIS A 175 -22.38 10.86 -42.66
CA HIS A 175 -21.53 11.69 -41.81
C HIS A 175 -21.86 11.54 -40.32
N TYR A 176 -23.14 11.60 -39.94
CA TYR A 176 -23.57 11.40 -38.55
C TYR A 176 -23.29 9.95 -38.07
N HIS A 177 -23.49 8.96 -38.94
CA HIS A 177 -23.22 7.55 -38.62
C HIS A 177 -21.73 7.28 -38.36
N ALA A 178 -20.85 7.90 -39.15
CA ALA A 178 -19.40 7.82 -38.95
C ALA A 178 -18.97 8.50 -37.63
N LEU A 179 -19.49 9.70 -37.35
CA LEU A 179 -19.22 10.42 -36.10
C LEU A 179 -19.74 9.65 -34.87
N HIS A 180 -20.94 9.07 -34.95
CA HIS A 180 -21.52 8.27 -33.85
C HIS A 180 -20.73 6.97 -33.62
N LEU A 181 -20.25 6.33 -34.68
CA LEU A 181 -19.39 5.14 -34.60
C LEU A 181 -18.05 5.46 -33.92
N VAL A 182 -17.40 6.56 -34.32
CA VAL A 182 -16.14 7.01 -33.70
C VAL A 182 -16.35 7.43 -32.24
N LEU A 183 -17.44 8.14 -31.93
CA LEU A 183 -17.82 8.47 -30.55
C LEU A 183 -17.89 7.20 -29.68
N ARG A 184 -18.57 6.16 -30.17
CA ARG A 184 -18.70 4.88 -29.44
C ARG A 184 -17.36 4.17 -29.25
N ALA A 185 -16.50 4.18 -30.27
CA ALA A 185 -15.16 3.61 -30.17
C ALA A 185 -14.32 4.31 -29.09
N PHE A 186 -14.34 5.66 -29.04
CA PHE A 186 -13.65 6.42 -27.99
C PHE A 186 -14.19 6.14 -26.59
N LEU A 187 -15.51 6.01 -26.44
CA LEU A 187 -16.13 5.67 -25.16
C LEU A 187 -15.73 4.26 -24.67
N ILE A 188 -15.68 3.26 -25.56
CA ILE A 188 -15.25 1.89 -25.21
C ILE A 188 -13.75 1.83 -24.92
N ALA A 189 -12.94 2.65 -25.60
CA ALA A 189 -11.50 2.77 -25.35
C ALA A 189 -11.15 3.63 -24.12
N GLY A 190 -12.13 4.27 -23.45
CA GLY A 190 -11.91 5.11 -22.28
C GLY A 190 -11.29 6.49 -22.59
N MET A 191 -11.40 6.96 -23.83
CA MET A 191 -10.84 8.22 -24.34
C MET A 191 -11.85 9.38 -24.22
N ALA A 192 -11.96 9.96 -23.01
CA ALA A 192 -12.97 10.98 -22.72
C ALA A 192 -12.78 12.34 -23.45
N PRO A 193 -11.56 12.91 -23.58
CA PRO A 193 -11.34 14.19 -24.27
C PRO A 193 -11.72 14.15 -25.76
N GLU A 194 -11.34 13.07 -26.44
CA GLU A 194 -11.63 12.85 -27.85
C GLU A 194 -13.12 12.59 -28.07
N ALA A 195 -13.76 11.85 -27.16
CA ALA A 195 -15.21 11.67 -27.17
C ALA A 195 -15.97 13.00 -26.97
N LEU A 196 -15.50 13.88 -26.07
CA LEU A 196 -16.05 15.23 -25.89
C LEU A 196 -15.97 16.06 -27.19
N HIS A 197 -14.83 16.00 -27.88
CA HIS A 197 -14.64 16.71 -29.14
C HIS A 197 -15.62 16.22 -30.23
N VAL A 198 -15.82 14.90 -30.34
CA VAL A 198 -16.82 14.34 -31.27
C VAL A 198 -18.24 14.77 -30.90
N VAL A 199 -18.58 14.84 -29.62
CA VAL A 199 -19.88 15.37 -29.18
C VAL A 199 -20.06 16.82 -29.63
N PHE A 200 -19.04 17.67 -29.47
CA PHE A 200 -19.09 19.06 -29.94
C PHE A 200 -19.34 19.15 -31.45
N ILE A 201 -18.67 18.33 -32.25
CA ILE A 201 -18.88 18.27 -33.71
C ILE A 201 -20.31 17.80 -34.06
N ILE A 202 -20.80 16.73 -33.41
CA ILE A 202 -22.16 16.23 -33.62
C ILE A 202 -23.21 17.30 -33.29
N ARG A 203 -22.96 18.13 -32.26
CA ARG A 203 -23.83 19.25 -31.92
C ARG A 203 -23.74 20.39 -32.93
N GLY A 204 -22.57 20.65 -33.50
CA GLY A 204 -22.37 21.65 -34.55
C GLY A 204 -23.15 21.34 -35.83
N ILE A 205 -23.39 20.06 -36.13
CA ILE A 205 -24.26 19.62 -37.25
C ILE A 205 -25.75 19.53 -36.88
N ASN A 206 -26.18 20.11 -35.74
CA ASN A 206 -27.55 20.08 -35.22
C ASN A 206 -28.12 18.65 -35.03
N LYS A 207 -27.27 17.67 -34.70
CA LYS A 207 -27.69 16.32 -34.33
C LYS A 207 -27.45 16.07 -32.84
N THR A 208 -28.17 15.11 -32.28
CA THR A 208 -28.07 14.75 -30.86
C THR A 208 -27.43 13.38 -30.70
N PRO A 209 -26.32 13.23 -29.96
CA PRO A 209 -25.78 11.91 -29.63
C PRO A 209 -26.80 11.06 -28.87
N SER A 210 -26.68 9.73 -28.97
CA SER A 210 -27.57 8.81 -28.23
C SER A 210 -27.42 8.95 -26.71
N LEU A 211 -28.53 8.86 -25.97
CA LEU A 211 -28.58 8.92 -24.50
C LEU A 211 -27.55 8.00 -23.83
N SER A 212 -27.43 6.76 -24.29
CA SER A 212 -26.49 5.80 -23.70
C SER A 212 -25.03 6.22 -23.90
N ALA A 213 -24.68 6.85 -25.04
CA ALA A 213 -23.34 7.36 -25.29
C ALA A 213 -22.98 8.50 -24.34
N LEU A 214 -23.90 9.45 -24.13
CA LEU A 214 -23.71 10.53 -23.16
C LEU A 214 -23.64 10.00 -21.73
N SER A 215 -24.42 8.97 -21.37
CA SER A 215 -24.34 8.35 -20.04
C SER A 215 -22.99 7.69 -19.76
N ILE A 216 -22.38 7.04 -20.77
CA ILE A 216 -21.03 6.45 -20.66
C ILE A 216 -19.99 7.56 -20.56
N LEU A 217 -20.13 8.63 -21.37
CA LEU A 217 -19.23 9.78 -21.33
C LEU A 217 -19.21 10.43 -19.95
N LEU A 218 -20.38 10.69 -19.34
CA LEU A 218 -20.48 11.26 -18.01
C LEU A 218 -19.78 10.36 -16.97
N ARG A 219 -19.99 9.03 -17.01
CA ARG A 219 -19.27 8.09 -16.13
C ARG A 219 -17.75 8.16 -16.32
N LEU A 220 -17.26 8.26 -17.55
CA LEU A 220 -15.83 8.36 -17.83
C LEU A 220 -15.23 9.68 -17.35
N LEU A 221 -15.95 10.80 -17.52
CA LEU A 221 -15.50 12.11 -17.05
C LEU A 221 -15.40 12.15 -15.53
N PHE A 222 -16.39 11.62 -14.81
CA PHE A 222 -16.32 11.54 -13.36
C PHE A 222 -15.19 10.61 -12.87
N ARG A 223 -14.99 9.45 -13.52
CA ARG A 223 -13.85 8.55 -13.21
C ARG A 223 -12.49 9.23 -13.41
N ARG A 224 -12.36 10.09 -14.42
CA ARG A 224 -11.14 10.89 -14.67
C ARG A 224 -11.05 12.15 -13.80
N GLY A 225 -12.11 12.52 -13.09
CA GLY A 225 -12.15 13.73 -12.26
C GLY A 225 -12.50 15.03 -12.97
N ASP A 226 -12.91 14.99 -14.24
CA ASP A 226 -13.26 16.18 -15.02
C ASP A 226 -14.73 16.58 -14.80
N VAL A 227 -14.99 17.14 -13.61
CA VAL A 227 -16.33 17.54 -13.17
C VAL A 227 -16.88 18.70 -14.01
N LYS A 228 -16.01 19.64 -14.44
CA LYS A 228 -16.40 20.82 -15.21
C LYS A 228 -17.02 20.42 -16.55
N ASN A 229 -16.35 19.55 -17.30
CA ASN A 229 -16.88 19.08 -18.57
C ASN A 229 -18.08 18.14 -18.40
N ALA A 230 -18.15 17.35 -17.32
CA ALA A 230 -19.33 16.54 -17.02
C ALA A 230 -20.60 17.42 -16.83
N TRP A 231 -20.49 18.51 -16.05
CA TRP A 231 -21.59 19.46 -15.89
C TRP A 231 -21.93 20.22 -17.17
N LYS A 232 -20.93 20.55 -18.00
CA LYS A 232 -21.15 21.18 -19.30
C LYS A 232 -21.98 20.25 -20.21
N VAL A 233 -21.58 18.99 -20.34
CA VAL A 233 -22.31 17.98 -21.11
C VAL A 233 -23.73 17.79 -20.58
N PHE A 234 -23.92 17.76 -19.26
CA PHE A 234 -25.23 17.63 -18.65
C PHE A 234 -26.13 18.85 -18.92
N LYS A 235 -25.62 20.07 -18.77
CA LYS A 235 -26.36 21.31 -19.12
C LYS A 235 -26.72 21.36 -20.60
N GLU A 236 -25.81 20.99 -21.48
CA GLU A 236 -26.07 20.91 -22.93
C GLU A 236 -27.11 19.85 -23.27
N MET A 237 -27.12 18.73 -22.54
CA MET A 237 -28.12 17.68 -22.67
C MET A 237 -29.52 18.16 -22.26
N LEU A 238 -29.63 18.99 -21.22
CA LEU A 238 -30.89 19.65 -20.83
C LEU A 238 -31.37 20.66 -21.89
N ALA A 239 -30.45 21.41 -22.50
CA ALA A 239 -30.79 22.46 -23.46
C ALA A 239 -31.13 21.94 -24.87
N ARG A 240 -30.44 20.89 -25.34
CA ARG A 240 -30.52 20.40 -26.74
C ARG A 240 -30.95 18.94 -26.87
N GLY A 241 -31.36 18.28 -25.78
CA GLY A 241 -31.64 16.84 -25.74
C GLY A 241 -30.39 15.98 -25.96
N PRO A 242 -30.42 14.63 -25.89
CA PRO A 242 -31.57 13.81 -25.52
C PRO A 242 -31.97 14.05 -24.06
N TRP A 243 -33.25 13.87 -23.74
CA TRP A 243 -33.77 14.08 -22.38
C TRP A 243 -33.10 13.12 -21.38
N PRO A 244 -32.74 13.58 -20.17
CA PRO A 244 -32.12 12.73 -19.16
C PRO A 244 -33.04 11.59 -18.72
N SER A 245 -32.41 10.47 -18.40
CA SER A 245 -33.07 9.37 -17.70
C SER A 245 -32.71 9.40 -16.21
N CYS A 246 -33.44 8.64 -15.39
CA CYS A 246 -33.07 8.40 -14.00
C CYS A 246 -31.61 7.92 -13.86
N GLY A 247 -31.12 7.07 -14.77
CA GLY A 247 -29.72 6.63 -14.79
C GLY A 247 -28.71 7.76 -15.07
N THR A 248 -29.09 8.76 -15.86
CA THR A 248 -28.28 9.95 -16.12
C THR A 248 -28.16 10.80 -14.85
N PHE A 249 -29.27 11.05 -14.16
CA PHE A 249 -29.27 11.75 -12.88
C PHE A 249 -28.48 10.99 -11.81
N ASN A 250 -28.66 9.67 -11.69
CA ASN A 250 -27.89 8.83 -10.76
C ASN A 250 -26.38 8.91 -11.03
N THR A 251 -25.97 9.01 -12.30
CA THR A 251 -24.56 9.21 -12.68
C THR A 251 -24.03 10.57 -12.22
N MET A 252 -24.82 11.64 -12.36
CA MET A 252 -24.46 12.98 -11.90
C MET A 252 -24.41 13.07 -10.37
N ILE A 253 -25.38 12.46 -9.69
CA ILE A 253 -25.44 12.37 -8.23
C ILE A 253 -24.20 11.62 -7.71
N LEU A 254 -23.90 10.43 -8.26
CA LEU A 254 -22.72 9.65 -7.87
C LEU A 254 -21.42 10.43 -8.08
N GLY A 255 -21.26 11.04 -9.26
CA GLY A 255 -20.07 11.82 -9.59
C GLY A 255 -19.87 13.05 -8.70
N SER A 256 -20.97 13.67 -8.26
CA SER A 256 -20.92 14.80 -7.31
C SER A 256 -20.60 14.32 -5.89
N CYS A 257 -21.19 13.19 -5.48
CA CYS A 257 -20.95 12.60 -4.15
C CYS A 257 -19.51 12.15 -3.98
N GLN A 258 -18.90 11.48 -4.97
CA GLN A 258 -17.50 11.01 -4.91
C GLN A 258 -16.47 12.13 -4.63
N ARG A 259 -16.84 13.40 -4.81
CA ARG A 259 -15.98 14.57 -4.63
C ARG A 259 -16.36 15.43 -3.41
N GLY A 260 -17.28 14.97 -2.57
CA GLY A 260 -17.72 15.67 -1.36
C GLY A 260 -18.85 16.68 -1.56
N PHE A 261 -19.34 16.88 -2.78
CA PHE A 261 -20.42 17.82 -3.08
C PHE A 261 -21.82 17.20 -2.88
N VAL A 262 -22.08 16.64 -1.69
CA VAL A 262 -23.30 15.88 -1.40
C VAL A 262 -24.57 16.74 -1.52
N ARG A 263 -24.51 18.02 -1.09
CA ARG A 263 -25.61 18.99 -1.24
C ARG A 263 -26.06 19.20 -2.69
N VAL A 264 -25.12 19.13 -3.64
CA VAL A 264 -25.42 19.24 -5.07
C VAL A 264 -26.19 18.00 -5.54
N GLY A 265 -25.85 16.83 -5.01
CA GLY A 265 -26.59 15.59 -5.25
C GLY A 265 -28.04 15.66 -4.73
N GLU A 266 -28.27 16.20 -3.54
CA GLU A 266 -29.62 16.41 -2.99
C GLU A 266 -30.43 17.39 -3.85
N GLY A 267 -29.80 18.49 -4.28
CA GLY A 267 -30.41 19.42 -5.23
C GLY A 267 -30.81 18.75 -6.53
N LEU A 268 -29.97 17.86 -7.07
CA LEU A 268 -30.28 17.08 -8.27
C LEU A 268 -31.48 16.14 -8.08
N LEU A 269 -31.64 15.53 -6.91
CA LEU A 269 -32.79 14.68 -6.58
C LEU A 269 -34.10 15.49 -6.57
N GLY A 270 -34.08 16.71 -6.05
CA GLY A 270 -35.23 17.64 -6.15
C GLY A 270 -35.52 18.08 -7.59
N VAL A 271 -34.49 18.26 -8.41
CA VAL A 271 -34.63 18.63 -9.82
C VAL A 271 -35.26 17.50 -10.65
N MET A 272 -35.04 16.22 -10.30
CA MET A 272 -35.63 15.08 -11.03
C MET A 272 -37.16 15.18 -11.15
N LYS A 273 -37.85 15.65 -10.10
CA LYS A 273 -39.31 15.85 -10.11
C LYS A 273 -39.77 16.85 -11.17
N LYS A 274 -38.97 17.89 -11.45
CA LYS A 274 -39.27 18.89 -12.52
C LYS A 274 -39.24 18.28 -13.91
N PHE A 275 -38.60 17.13 -14.08
CA PHE A 275 -38.52 16.39 -15.33
C PHE A 275 -39.47 15.18 -15.36
N HIS A 276 -40.43 15.08 -14.42
CA HIS A 276 -41.34 13.93 -14.27
C HIS A 276 -40.59 12.60 -14.11
N LEU A 277 -39.42 12.64 -13.46
CA LEU A 277 -38.65 11.45 -13.10
C LEU A 277 -38.72 11.26 -11.59
N ASP A 278 -39.27 10.14 -11.15
CA ASP A 278 -39.25 9.77 -9.74
C ASP A 278 -37.87 9.19 -9.38
N PRO A 279 -37.26 9.65 -8.27
CA PRO A 279 -36.05 9.02 -7.75
C PRO A 279 -36.31 7.55 -7.45
N ASN A 280 -35.32 6.69 -7.72
CA ASN A 280 -35.41 5.29 -7.38
C ASN A 280 -34.52 4.96 -6.17
N THR A 281 -34.62 3.73 -5.65
CA THR A 281 -33.81 3.27 -4.51
C THR A 281 -32.31 3.46 -4.75
N CYS A 282 -31.83 3.33 -6.00
CA CYS A 282 -30.43 3.61 -6.33
C CYS A 282 -30.05 5.09 -6.13
N SER A 283 -30.93 6.04 -6.48
CA SER A 283 -30.69 7.48 -6.26
C SER A 283 -30.44 7.78 -4.78
N PHE A 284 -31.28 7.24 -3.90
CA PHE A 284 -31.15 7.38 -2.46
C PHE A 284 -29.91 6.67 -1.92
N ASN A 285 -29.66 5.42 -2.31
CA ASN A 285 -28.49 4.67 -1.83
C ASN A 285 -27.16 5.37 -2.19
N ILE A 286 -27.07 5.98 -3.38
CA ILE A 286 -25.89 6.76 -3.78
C ILE A 286 -25.70 7.97 -2.86
N LEU A 287 -26.78 8.72 -2.56
CA LEU A 287 -26.72 9.89 -1.69
C LEU A 287 -26.43 9.54 -0.24
N MET A 288 -27.09 8.52 0.31
CA MET A 288 -26.85 8.02 1.66
C MET A 288 -25.39 7.59 1.79
N LYS A 289 -24.86 6.80 0.84
CA LYS A 289 -23.44 6.43 0.84
C LYS A 289 -22.53 7.65 0.75
N GLY A 290 -22.89 8.65 -0.06
CA GLY A 290 -22.19 9.92 -0.11
C GLY A 290 -22.12 10.59 1.25
N HIS A 291 -23.26 10.80 1.91
CA HIS A 291 -23.33 11.36 3.26
C HIS A 291 -22.48 10.60 4.28
N CYS A 292 -22.56 9.26 4.28
CA CYS A 292 -21.79 8.42 5.20
C CYS A 292 -20.28 8.53 5.00
N VAL A 293 -19.80 8.55 3.74
CA VAL A 293 -18.36 8.65 3.44
C VAL A 293 -17.76 9.99 3.89
N PHE A 294 -18.53 11.08 3.88
CA PHE A 294 -18.09 12.40 4.36
C PHE A 294 -18.48 12.69 5.82
N GLY A 295 -18.84 11.67 6.61
CA GLY A 295 -19.11 11.81 8.05
C GLY A 295 -20.41 12.55 8.39
N HIS A 296 -21.37 12.63 7.47
CA HIS A 296 -22.67 13.27 7.67
C HIS A 296 -23.80 12.24 7.89
N SER A 297 -23.69 11.32 8.84
CA SER A 297 -24.71 10.26 9.07
C SER A 297 -26.13 10.80 9.30
N SER A 298 -26.27 11.94 9.98
CA SER A 298 -27.58 12.58 10.21
C SER A 298 -28.32 12.94 8.90
N GLY A 299 -27.59 13.29 7.83
CA GLY A 299 -28.14 13.52 6.50
C GLY A 299 -28.61 12.23 5.84
N ALA A 300 -27.88 11.12 6.04
CA ALA A 300 -28.25 9.81 5.51
C ALA A 300 -29.55 9.29 6.15
N PHE A 301 -29.74 9.44 7.46
CA PHE A 301 -30.98 9.03 8.15
C PHE A 301 -32.19 9.86 7.73
N LYS A 302 -32.04 11.18 7.54
CA LYS A 302 -33.12 12.01 6.98
C LYS A 302 -33.56 11.53 5.59
N LEU A 303 -32.61 11.11 4.75
CA LEU A 303 -32.92 10.55 3.44
C LEU A 303 -33.62 9.19 3.56
N PHE A 304 -33.20 8.35 4.51
CA PHE A 304 -33.83 7.07 4.81
C PHE A 304 -35.30 7.24 5.25
N ASP A 305 -35.58 8.18 6.14
CA ASP A 305 -36.95 8.47 6.61
C ASP A 305 -37.84 9.05 5.49
N SER A 306 -37.24 9.76 4.53
CA SER A 306 -37.95 10.32 3.38
C SER A 306 -38.23 9.31 2.25
N MET A 307 -37.56 8.14 2.25
CA MET A 307 -37.68 7.14 1.19
C MET A 307 -39.10 6.56 1.04
N PRO A 308 -39.77 6.13 2.13
CA PRO A 308 -41.14 5.62 2.07
C PRO A 308 -42.16 6.65 1.60
N GLN A 309 -41.98 7.91 1.99
CA GLN A 309 -42.85 9.03 1.60
C GLN A 309 -42.81 9.30 0.09
N LEU A 310 -41.74 8.87 -0.57
CA LEU A 310 -41.53 9.00 -2.01
C LEU A 310 -41.76 7.69 -2.76
N GLY A 311 -42.39 6.69 -2.12
CA GLY A 311 -42.75 5.42 -2.72
C GLY A 311 -41.57 4.46 -2.97
N CYS A 312 -40.40 4.71 -2.35
CA CYS A 312 -39.22 3.88 -2.49
C CYS A 312 -39.05 2.96 -1.28
N VAL A 313 -38.97 1.65 -1.49
CA VAL A 313 -38.78 0.66 -0.41
C VAL A 313 -37.28 0.47 -0.13
N PRO A 314 -36.83 0.52 1.14
CA PRO A 314 -35.47 0.17 1.55
C PRO A 314 -35.08 -1.24 1.09
N THR A 315 -33.85 -1.38 0.63
CA THR A 315 -33.29 -2.67 0.19
C THR A 315 -32.17 -3.10 1.13
N ILE A 316 -31.70 -4.34 1.01
CA ILE A 316 -30.54 -4.83 1.77
C ILE A 316 -29.30 -3.93 1.61
N VAL A 317 -29.12 -3.34 0.42
CA VAL A 317 -28.03 -2.38 0.15
C VAL A 317 -28.20 -1.09 0.95
N THR A 318 -29.43 -0.62 1.12
CA THR A 318 -29.77 0.57 1.91
C THR A 318 -29.33 0.40 3.37
N TYR A 319 -29.71 -0.72 3.98
CA TYR A 319 -29.35 -1.03 5.35
C TYR A 319 -27.84 -1.27 5.50
N ASN A 320 -27.20 -2.01 4.59
CA ASN A 320 -25.75 -2.23 4.65
C ASN A 320 -24.96 -0.91 4.65
N ILE A 321 -25.39 0.10 3.88
CA ILE A 321 -24.74 1.43 3.84
C ILE A 321 -24.87 2.15 5.19
N LEU A 322 -26.05 2.11 5.81
CA LEU A 322 -26.30 2.80 7.08
C LEU A 322 -25.63 2.09 8.26
N VAL A 323 -25.67 0.77 8.28
CA VAL A 323 -24.99 -0.06 9.28
C VAL A 323 -23.48 0.15 9.20
N ASP A 324 -22.88 0.09 8.01
CA ASP A 324 -21.45 0.35 7.79
C ASP A 324 -21.04 1.75 8.29
N ALA A 325 -21.88 2.75 8.04
CA ALA A 325 -21.65 4.12 8.49
C ALA A 325 -21.68 4.25 10.02
N LEU A 326 -22.69 3.68 10.68
CA LEU A 326 -22.79 3.68 12.14
C LEU A 326 -21.62 2.93 12.79
N CYS A 327 -21.18 1.82 12.17
CA CYS A 327 -20.00 1.08 12.60
C CYS A 327 -18.73 1.92 12.50
N HIS A 328 -18.55 2.67 11.41
CA HIS A 328 -17.41 3.58 11.23
C HIS A 328 -17.42 4.78 12.20
N GLU A 329 -18.60 5.24 12.63
CA GLU A 329 -18.77 6.28 13.66
C GLU A 329 -18.67 5.75 15.10
N GLY A 330 -18.51 4.43 15.29
CA GLY A 330 -18.44 3.80 16.61
C GLY A 330 -19.80 3.64 17.33
N ARG A 331 -20.93 3.96 16.68
CA ARG A 331 -22.29 3.87 17.22
C ARG A 331 -22.88 2.47 17.08
N LEU A 332 -22.19 1.48 17.64
CA LEU A 332 -22.48 0.05 17.42
C LEU A 332 -23.85 -0.43 17.93
N VAL A 333 -24.39 0.20 18.98
CA VAL A 333 -25.70 -0.17 19.54
C VAL A 333 -26.82 0.15 18.55
N GLU A 334 -26.75 1.34 17.95
CA GLU A 334 -27.69 1.74 16.90
C GLU A 334 -27.50 0.92 15.63
N ALA A 335 -26.25 0.58 15.28
CA ALA A 335 -25.96 -0.28 14.14
C ALA A 335 -26.63 -1.66 14.29
N LYS A 336 -26.55 -2.25 15.49
CA LYS A 336 -27.19 -3.53 15.81
C LYS A 336 -28.72 -3.42 15.82
N ALA A 337 -29.28 -2.37 16.41
CA ALA A 337 -30.72 -2.13 16.37
C ALA A 337 -31.26 -1.99 14.94
N LEU A 338 -30.54 -1.26 14.08
CA LEU A 338 -30.87 -1.11 12.67
C LEU A 338 -30.76 -2.45 11.92
N PHE A 339 -29.73 -3.25 12.21
CA PHE A 339 -29.57 -4.59 11.66
C PHE A 339 -30.71 -5.53 12.07
N ASP A 340 -31.15 -5.50 13.33
CA ASP A 340 -32.24 -6.35 13.81
C ASP A 340 -33.59 -5.91 13.21
N SER A 341 -33.80 -4.60 13.03
CA SER A 341 -35.00 -4.05 12.36
C SER A 341 -35.15 -4.53 10.90
N MET A 342 -34.07 -4.93 10.23
CA MET A 342 -34.15 -5.52 8.89
C MET A 342 -34.97 -6.82 8.88
N GLY A 343 -34.80 -7.64 9.91
CA GLY A 343 -35.52 -8.90 10.06
C GLY A 343 -37.01 -8.68 10.33
N GLU A 344 -37.35 -7.67 11.12
CA GLU A 344 -38.73 -7.27 11.41
C GLU A 344 -39.47 -6.75 10.16
N MET A 345 -38.73 -6.07 9.28
CA MET A 345 -39.24 -5.58 7.98
C MET A 345 -39.27 -6.66 6.88
N GLY A 346 -38.95 -7.92 7.21
CA GLY A 346 -38.99 -9.05 6.28
C GLY A 346 -37.88 -9.03 5.20
N ILE A 347 -36.78 -8.31 5.43
CA ILE A 347 -35.63 -8.29 4.52
C ILE A 347 -34.63 -9.35 5.00
N GLU A 348 -34.46 -10.41 4.21
CA GLU A 348 -33.49 -11.46 4.52
C GLU A 348 -32.05 -10.92 4.46
N SER A 349 -31.30 -11.11 5.55
CA SER A 349 -29.89 -10.77 5.60
C SER A 349 -29.06 -11.82 4.85
N ASN A 350 -28.03 -11.36 4.14
CA ASN A 350 -27.08 -12.23 3.44
C ASN A 350 -25.70 -12.18 4.11
N SER A 351 -24.75 -12.98 3.65
CA SER A 351 -23.39 -13.03 4.21
C SER A 351 -22.70 -11.65 4.25
N ILE A 352 -22.98 -10.76 3.28
CA ILE A 352 -22.42 -9.41 3.24
C ILE A 352 -22.93 -8.56 4.42
N THR A 353 -24.23 -8.61 4.73
CA THR A 353 -24.81 -7.87 5.86
C THR A 353 -24.21 -8.31 7.19
N TYR A 354 -24.02 -9.62 7.40
CA TYR A 354 -23.33 -10.14 8.59
C TYR A 354 -21.87 -9.70 8.64
N ASN A 355 -21.15 -9.76 7.52
CA ASN A 355 -19.76 -9.32 7.44
C ASN A 355 -19.58 -7.84 7.82
N VAL A 356 -20.47 -6.95 7.38
CA VAL A 356 -20.44 -5.52 7.76
C VAL A 356 -20.61 -5.34 9.28
N MET A 357 -21.53 -6.08 9.90
CA MET A 357 -21.73 -6.03 11.35
C MET A 357 -20.54 -6.60 12.14
N ILE A 358 -20.03 -7.75 11.70
CA ILE A 358 -18.86 -8.39 12.32
C ILE A 358 -17.64 -7.47 12.21
N ASP A 359 -17.42 -6.83 11.05
CA ASP A 359 -16.33 -5.87 10.83
C ASP A 359 -16.45 -4.63 11.69
N GLY A 360 -17.67 -4.10 11.87
CA GLY A 360 -17.94 -3.00 12.78
C GLY A 360 -17.57 -3.31 14.23
N PHE A 361 -18.02 -4.46 14.75
CA PHE A 361 -17.68 -4.89 16.12
C PHE A 361 -16.19 -5.18 16.29
N VAL A 362 -15.57 -5.80 15.29
CA VAL A 362 -14.13 -6.04 15.25
C VAL A 362 -13.35 -4.72 15.30
N LYS A 363 -13.66 -3.75 14.43
CA LYS A 363 -12.96 -2.45 14.38
C LYS A 363 -13.04 -1.69 15.69
N ALA A 364 -14.15 -1.85 16.43
CA ALA A 364 -14.37 -1.26 17.74
C ALA A 364 -13.79 -2.07 18.92
N GLY A 365 -13.11 -3.20 18.66
CA GLY A 365 -12.50 -4.04 19.68
C GLY A 365 -13.48 -4.92 20.48
N GLN A 366 -14.75 -5.00 20.10
CA GLN A 366 -15.78 -5.79 20.79
C GLN A 366 -15.90 -7.20 20.19
N LEU A 367 -14.86 -8.01 20.36
CA LEU A 367 -14.77 -9.35 19.75
C LEU A 367 -15.86 -10.32 20.19
N ASP A 368 -16.29 -10.28 21.45
CA ASP A 368 -17.35 -11.16 21.96
C ASP A 368 -18.68 -10.97 21.22
N ARG A 369 -19.00 -9.72 20.90
CA ARG A 369 -20.21 -9.37 20.12
C ARG A 369 -20.05 -9.74 18.65
N ALA A 370 -18.86 -9.59 18.08
CA ALA A 370 -18.57 -10.05 16.72
C ALA A 370 -18.78 -11.58 16.60
N ASN A 371 -18.30 -12.36 17.58
CA ASN A 371 -18.49 -13.80 17.64
C ASN A 371 -19.95 -14.22 17.87
N ALA A 372 -20.71 -13.45 18.65
CA ALA A 372 -22.15 -13.67 18.81
C ALA A 372 -22.92 -13.47 17.49
N VAL A 373 -22.58 -12.43 16.71
CA VAL A 373 -23.18 -12.19 15.38
C VAL A 373 -22.77 -13.29 14.38
N TYR A 374 -21.55 -13.79 14.47
CA TYR A 374 -21.11 -14.96 13.68
C TYR A 374 -21.90 -16.22 14.03
N ALA A 375 -22.14 -16.50 15.32
CA ALA A 375 -22.99 -17.61 15.74
C ALA A 375 -24.43 -17.46 15.19
N GLN A 376 -25.00 -16.25 15.25
CA GLN A 376 -26.31 -15.95 14.68
C GLN A 376 -26.37 -16.20 13.15
N MET A 377 -25.30 -15.87 12.41
CA MET A 377 -25.20 -16.16 10.98
C MET A 377 -25.32 -17.66 10.69
N ARG A 378 -24.69 -18.49 11.53
CA ARG A 378 -24.71 -19.95 11.40
C ARG A 378 -26.05 -20.57 11.76
N GLU A 379 -26.69 -20.08 12.82
CA GLU A 379 -28.03 -20.55 13.23
C GLU A 379 -29.06 -20.32 12.11
N LYS A 380 -28.91 -19.25 11.33
CA LYS A 380 -29.75 -18.99 10.15
C LYS A 380 -29.35 -19.81 8.90
N GLY A 381 -28.37 -20.70 8.99
CA GLY A 381 -27.93 -21.57 7.90
C GLY A 381 -27.15 -20.87 6.78
N LEU A 382 -26.66 -19.64 7.02
CA LEU A 382 -25.83 -18.95 6.03
C LEU A 382 -24.39 -19.47 6.08
N VAL A 383 -23.84 -19.82 4.93
CA VAL A 383 -22.45 -20.28 4.82
C VAL A 383 -21.50 -19.08 4.93
N PRO A 384 -20.58 -19.06 5.92
CA PRO A 384 -19.54 -18.05 6.01
C PRO A 384 -18.65 -18.04 4.77
N ASP A 385 -18.28 -16.85 4.30
CA ASP A 385 -17.37 -16.68 3.17
C ASP A 385 -15.95 -16.34 3.64
N CYS A 386 -14.99 -16.28 2.71
CA CYS A 386 -13.61 -15.93 3.03
C CYS A 386 -13.49 -14.52 3.67
N CYS A 387 -14.41 -13.60 3.35
CA CYS A 387 -14.45 -12.29 3.98
C CYS A 387 -14.83 -12.38 5.46
N THR A 388 -15.80 -13.21 5.83
CA THR A 388 -16.21 -13.43 7.23
C THR A 388 -15.02 -13.84 8.09
N PHE A 389 -14.26 -14.83 7.64
CA PHE A 389 -13.11 -15.32 8.40
C PHE A 389 -11.94 -14.33 8.41
N ASN A 390 -11.67 -13.62 7.30
CA ASN A 390 -10.64 -12.58 7.27
C ASN A 390 -10.94 -11.44 8.26
N ILE A 391 -12.19 -11.02 8.37
CA ILE A 391 -12.61 -9.96 9.30
C ILE A 391 -12.41 -10.41 10.75
N LEU A 392 -12.92 -11.60 11.11
CA LEU A 392 -12.80 -12.13 12.47
C LEU A 392 -11.33 -12.29 12.87
N ALA A 393 -10.54 -12.91 11.99
CA ALA A 393 -9.14 -13.18 12.29
C ALA A 393 -8.29 -11.89 12.32
N ALA A 394 -8.58 -10.89 11.48
CA ALA A 394 -7.97 -9.56 11.60
C ALA A 394 -8.33 -8.86 12.94
N GLY A 395 -9.55 -9.05 13.43
CA GLY A 395 -9.98 -8.54 14.73
C GLY A 395 -9.26 -9.17 15.90
N HIS A 396 -9.18 -10.50 15.90
CA HIS A 396 -8.45 -11.24 16.94
C HIS A 396 -6.97 -10.82 17.00
N ARG A 397 -6.32 -10.58 15.85
CA ARG A 397 -4.94 -10.07 15.77
C ARG A 397 -4.76 -8.68 16.40
N LYS A 398 -5.70 -7.76 16.18
CA LYS A 398 -5.55 -6.35 16.56
C LYS A 398 -5.74 -6.10 18.06
N PHE A 399 -6.54 -6.92 18.74
CA PHE A 399 -7.05 -6.60 20.08
C PHE A 399 -6.72 -7.61 21.20
N ARG A 400 -5.90 -8.64 21.00
CA ARG A 400 -5.48 -9.53 22.11
C ARG A 400 -4.04 -10.04 22.04
N LYS A 401 -3.40 -10.14 23.23
CA LYS A 401 -2.06 -10.74 23.46
C LYS A 401 -2.08 -11.98 24.38
N ASP A 402 -3.20 -12.32 25.02
CA ASP A 402 -3.29 -13.46 25.97
C ASP A 402 -4.46 -14.41 25.57
N TRP A 403 -4.17 -15.69 25.32
CA TRP A 403 -5.08 -16.62 24.64
C TRP A 403 -5.11 -18.04 25.26
N GLU A 404 -6.22 -18.41 25.92
CA GLU A 404 -6.63 -19.82 26.09
C GLU A 404 -8.18 -19.90 26.06
N GLY A 405 -8.75 -20.75 25.18
CA GLY A 405 -10.10 -21.32 25.39
C GLY A 405 -11.23 -21.05 24.37
N GLY A 406 -11.11 -20.08 23.45
CA GLY A 406 -12.19 -19.74 22.50
C GLY A 406 -12.10 -20.42 21.12
N ASP A 407 -10.90 -20.87 20.75
CA ASP A 407 -10.52 -21.12 19.35
C ASP A 407 -10.88 -22.49 18.79
N GLU A 408 -11.04 -23.51 19.66
CA GLU A 408 -11.30 -24.88 19.21
C GLU A 408 -12.59 -25.00 18.37
N LYS A 409 -13.59 -24.16 18.62
CA LYS A 409 -14.86 -24.19 17.87
C LYS A 409 -14.75 -23.58 16.47
N LEU A 410 -14.13 -22.40 16.34
CA LEU A 410 -13.90 -21.77 15.05
C LEU A 410 -12.93 -22.60 14.19
N MET A 411 -11.91 -23.19 14.81
CA MET A 411 -10.96 -24.10 14.16
C MET A 411 -11.64 -25.39 13.66
N ASN A 412 -12.46 -26.05 14.48
CA ASN A 412 -13.21 -27.24 14.06
C ASN A 412 -14.20 -26.96 12.91
N ASP A 413 -14.67 -25.73 12.77
CA ASP A 413 -15.56 -25.33 11.67
C ASP A 413 -14.81 -24.98 10.37
N ILE A 414 -13.58 -24.46 10.46
CA ILE A 414 -12.70 -24.20 9.30
C ILE A 414 -12.06 -25.51 8.79
N LEU A 415 -11.71 -26.43 9.70
CA LEU A 415 -11.07 -27.73 9.41
C LEU A 415 -12.03 -28.78 8.84
N ARG A 416 -13.31 -28.46 8.56
CA ARG A 416 -14.21 -29.41 7.92
C ARG A 416 -13.73 -29.74 6.50
N PRO A 417 -13.62 -31.03 6.12
CA PRO A 417 -13.10 -31.46 4.81
C PRO A 417 -13.85 -30.84 3.61
N GLU A 418 -15.14 -30.56 3.77
CA GLU A 418 -16.01 -29.93 2.76
C GLU A 418 -15.65 -28.45 2.47
N VAL A 419 -14.96 -27.78 3.39
CA VAL A 419 -14.61 -26.34 3.33
C VAL A 419 -13.15 -26.12 2.91
N LEU A 420 -12.26 -27.07 3.23
CA LEU A 420 -10.84 -27.08 2.84
C LEU A 420 -10.61 -27.25 1.33
N THR A 421 -11.56 -27.86 0.60
CA THR A 421 -11.48 -28.05 -0.86
C THR A 421 -11.56 -26.74 -1.66
N LYS A 422 -11.82 -25.60 -1.01
CA LYS A 422 -11.86 -24.28 -1.63
C LYS A 422 -10.59 -23.51 -1.27
N GLY A 423 -9.69 -23.31 -2.23
CA GLY A 423 -8.40 -22.60 -2.06
C GLY A 423 -8.41 -21.32 -1.20
N PRO A 424 -9.46 -20.46 -1.20
CA PRO A 424 -9.53 -19.29 -0.32
C PRO A 424 -9.52 -19.60 1.18
N THR A 425 -9.97 -20.79 1.62
CA THR A 425 -10.00 -21.18 3.04
C THR A 425 -8.59 -21.52 3.55
N LEU A 426 -7.73 -22.09 2.70
CA LEU A 426 -6.32 -22.36 3.00
C LEU A 426 -5.55 -21.06 3.24
N ASP A 427 -5.78 -20.03 2.42
CA ASP A 427 -5.13 -18.72 2.57
C ASP A 427 -5.47 -18.04 3.91
N VAL A 428 -6.71 -18.22 4.40
CA VAL A 428 -7.15 -17.71 5.70
C VAL A 428 -6.44 -18.45 6.84
N LEU A 429 -6.31 -19.79 6.75
CA LEU A 429 -5.59 -20.58 7.74
C LEU A 429 -4.10 -20.23 7.79
N VAL A 430 -3.45 -20.14 6.63
CA VAL A 430 -2.05 -19.69 6.54
C VAL A 430 -1.91 -18.30 7.14
N SER A 431 -2.79 -17.36 6.78
CA SER A 431 -2.77 -16.01 7.33
C SER A 431 -2.98 -16.01 8.85
N LYS A 432 -3.84 -16.87 9.39
CA LYS A 432 -4.07 -17.04 10.83
C LYS A 432 -2.80 -17.53 11.54
N PHE A 433 -2.21 -18.65 11.11
CA PHE A 433 -0.96 -19.16 11.71
C PHE A 433 0.17 -18.13 11.64
N CYS A 434 0.23 -17.37 10.54
CA CYS A 434 1.15 -16.24 10.39
C CYS A 434 0.89 -15.09 11.37
N TRP A 435 -0.35 -14.91 11.81
CA TRP A 435 -0.73 -13.89 12.80
C TRP A 435 -0.53 -14.37 14.25
N GLU A 436 -0.65 -15.66 14.51
CA GLU A 436 -0.40 -16.30 15.81
C GLU A 436 1.10 -16.46 16.11
N GLY A 437 1.97 -16.17 15.14
CA GLY A 437 3.41 -16.36 15.26
C GLY A 437 3.86 -17.81 15.10
N GLN A 438 2.93 -18.71 14.82
CA GLN A 438 3.17 -20.12 14.50
C GLN A 438 3.56 -20.27 13.02
N LEU A 439 4.68 -19.67 12.67
CA LEU A 439 5.12 -19.57 11.27
C LEU A 439 5.43 -20.95 10.67
N ASP A 440 5.98 -21.87 11.47
CA ASP A 440 6.33 -23.22 11.03
C ASP A 440 5.10 -24.04 10.63
N GLU A 441 4.01 -23.91 11.37
CA GLU A 441 2.74 -24.58 11.07
C GLU A 441 2.14 -24.02 9.76
N ALA A 442 2.25 -22.71 9.53
CA ALA A 442 1.87 -22.08 8.26
C ALA A 442 2.69 -22.64 7.08
N LYS A 443 4.00 -22.84 7.28
CA LYS A 443 4.92 -23.39 6.27
C LYS A 443 4.64 -24.86 5.99
N VAL A 444 4.39 -25.66 7.02
CA VAL A 444 3.99 -27.08 6.89
C VAL A 444 2.69 -27.18 6.10
N LEU A 445 1.67 -26.41 6.47
CA LEU A 445 0.37 -26.41 5.81
C LEU A 445 0.46 -26.05 4.31
N LEU A 446 1.29 -25.08 3.94
CA LEU A 446 1.54 -24.74 2.54
C LEU A 446 2.22 -25.88 1.76
N ARG A 447 3.16 -26.58 2.39
CA ARG A 447 3.86 -27.73 1.77
C ARG A 447 2.96 -28.93 1.62
N GLU A 448 2.19 -29.27 2.65
CA GLU A 448 1.19 -30.34 2.62
C GLU A 448 0.18 -30.09 1.51
N ALA A 449 -0.34 -28.86 1.40
CA ALA A 449 -1.25 -28.48 0.34
C ALA A 449 -0.66 -28.63 -1.08
N ILE A 450 0.65 -28.35 -1.27
CA ILE A 450 1.34 -28.62 -2.54
C ILE A 450 1.43 -30.13 -2.80
N THR A 451 1.80 -30.92 -1.79
CA THR A 451 1.94 -32.38 -1.95
C THR A 451 0.61 -33.09 -2.22
N GLU A 452 -0.49 -32.58 -1.65
CA GLU A 452 -1.85 -33.10 -1.88
C GLU A 452 -2.49 -32.57 -3.18
N GLY A 453 -1.83 -31.65 -3.89
CA GLY A 453 -2.33 -31.09 -5.15
C GLY A 453 -3.51 -30.12 -4.96
N LEU A 454 -3.67 -29.55 -3.76
CA LEU A 454 -4.66 -28.52 -3.49
C LEU A 454 -4.29 -27.22 -4.21
N PRO A 455 -5.26 -26.43 -4.70
CA PRO A 455 -4.99 -25.16 -5.38
C PRO A 455 -4.52 -24.12 -4.37
N VAL A 456 -3.20 -24.03 -4.17
CA VAL A 456 -2.58 -23.01 -3.32
C VAL A 456 -2.54 -21.67 -4.06
N SER A 457 -2.94 -20.60 -3.37
CA SER A 457 -3.01 -19.26 -3.93
C SER A 457 -1.76 -18.44 -3.57
N ILE A 458 -1.48 -17.40 -4.36
CA ILE A 458 -0.39 -16.45 -4.10
C ILE A 458 -0.62 -15.69 -2.78
N VAL A 459 -1.87 -15.60 -2.31
CA VAL A 459 -2.24 -14.83 -1.11
C VAL A 459 -1.69 -15.49 0.16
N GLY A 460 -1.83 -16.81 0.32
CA GLY A 460 -1.26 -17.55 1.44
C GLY A 460 0.26 -17.43 1.52
N PHE A 461 0.95 -17.61 0.40
CA PHE A 461 2.40 -17.40 0.32
C PHE A 461 2.81 -15.97 0.67
N ASN A 462 2.08 -14.95 0.19
CA ASN A 462 2.35 -13.56 0.52
C ASN A 462 2.19 -13.28 2.02
N ALA A 463 1.15 -13.83 2.64
CA ALA A 463 0.90 -13.65 4.07
C ALA A 463 2.04 -14.28 4.90
N ALA A 464 2.46 -15.50 4.54
CA ALA A 464 3.57 -16.18 5.20
C ALA A 464 4.89 -15.45 5.00
N ILE A 465 5.25 -15.12 3.76
CA ILE A 465 6.49 -14.41 3.45
C ILE A 465 6.53 -13.05 4.15
N ALA A 466 5.41 -12.31 4.21
CA ALA A 466 5.33 -11.05 4.93
C ALA A 466 5.46 -11.23 6.45
N ALA A 467 4.92 -12.31 7.02
CA ALA A 467 5.04 -12.60 8.44
C ALA A 467 6.47 -13.00 8.82
N TYR A 468 7.09 -13.93 8.07
CA TYR A 468 8.51 -14.28 8.23
C TYR A 468 9.43 -13.05 8.05
N SER A 469 9.16 -12.19 7.07
CA SER A 469 9.91 -10.93 6.87
C SER A 469 9.75 -9.94 8.02
N LYS A 470 8.61 -9.97 8.73
CA LYS A 470 8.32 -9.08 9.86
C LYS A 470 9.00 -9.56 11.14
N GLU A 471 8.98 -10.87 11.42
CA GLU A 471 9.65 -11.47 12.58
C GLU A 471 11.18 -11.54 12.38
N GLY A 472 11.67 -11.22 11.17
CA GLY A 472 13.10 -11.17 10.86
C GLY A 472 13.71 -12.56 10.66
N LEU A 473 12.93 -13.48 10.10
CA LEU A 473 13.30 -14.83 9.67
C LEU A 473 13.36 -14.85 8.14
N GLU A 474 14.36 -14.17 7.57
CA GLU A 474 14.47 -13.94 6.13
C GLU A 474 14.87 -15.19 5.32
N GLU A 475 15.57 -16.16 5.92
CA GLU A 475 15.98 -17.38 5.22
C GLU A 475 14.76 -18.24 4.89
N GLU A 476 13.86 -18.38 5.86
CA GLU A 476 12.59 -19.08 5.74
C GLU A 476 11.64 -18.34 4.79
N ALA A 477 11.64 -17.01 4.81
CA ALA A 477 10.90 -16.19 3.85
C ALA A 477 11.39 -16.43 2.41
N PHE A 478 12.71 -16.55 2.22
CA PHE A 478 13.31 -16.79 0.91
C PHE A 478 13.11 -18.24 0.44
N GLU A 479 13.16 -19.21 1.34
CA GLU A 479 12.84 -20.61 1.06
C GLU A 479 11.36 -20.77 0.64
N LEU A 480 10.44 -20.07 1.31
CA LEU A 480 9.04 -20.03 0.90
C LEU A 480 8.85 -19.35 -0.46
N TYR A 481 9.62 -18.30 -0.75
CA TYR A 481 9.63 -17.66 -2.07
C TYR A 481 10.13 -18.63 -3.16
N GLN A 482 11.18 -19.41 -2.91
CA GLN A 482 11.65 -20.44 -3.82
C GLN A 482 10.60 -21.54 -4.02
N THR A 483 10.00 -22.03 -2.92
CA THR A 483 8.92 -23.03 -2.95
C THR A 483 7.74 -22.56 -3.81
N MET A 484 7.36 -21.28 -3.69
CA MET A 484 6.30 -20.67 -4.51
C MET A 484 6.67 -20.66 -6.00
N VAL A 485 7.92 -20.34 -6.34
CA VAL A 485 8.41 -20.33 -7.73
C VAL A 485 8.48 -21.75 -8.31
N GLU A 486 8.93 -22.72 -7.51
CA GLU A 486 8.98 -24.14 -7.87
C GLU A 486 7.58 -24.73 -8.10
N ALA A 487 6.59 -24.28 -7.32
CA ALA A 487 5.18 -24.62 -7.54
C ALA A 487 4.57 -23.96 -8.80
N GLY A 488 5.34 -23.20 -9.58
CA GLY A 488 4.91 -22.55 -10.82
C GLY A 488 4.05 -21.30 -10.61
N LEU A 489 3.99 -20.77 -9.38
CA LEU A 489 3.29 -19.53 -9.06
C LEU A 489 4.19 -18.33 -9.36
N SER A 490 3.67 -17.35 -10.10
CA SER A 490 4.38 -16.11 -10.37
C SER A 490 4.37 -15.20 -9.13
N PRO A 491 5.52 -14.77 -8.59
CA PRO A 491 5.57 -13.83 -7.49
C PRO A 491 4.77 -12.57 -7.77
N SER A 492 4.03 -12.10 -6.76
CA SER A 492 3.33 -10.82 -6.84
C SER A 492 4.24 -9.68 -6.40
N ILE A 493 3.86 -8.44 -6.77
CA ILE A 493 4.56 -7.23 -6.32
C ILE A 493 4.62 -7.16 -4.78
N SER A 494 3.53 -7.55 -4.10
CA SER A 494 3.50 -7.61 -2.64
C SER A 494 4.47 -8.62 -2.05
N THR A 495 4.70 -9.76 -2.71
CA THR A 495 5.68 -10.77 -2.27
C THR A 495 7.08 -10.17 -2.23
N CYS A 496 7.49 -9.56 -3.33
CA CYS A 496 8.83 -9.01 -3.44
C CYS A 496 9.02 -7.77 -2.57
N ASN A 497 8.00 -6.91 -2.42
CA ASN A 497 8.04 -5.77 -1.51
C ASN A 497 8.28 -6.18 -0.05
N ALA A 498 7.60 -7.25 0.40
CA ALA A 498 7.77 -7.78 1.74
C ALA A 498 9.20 -8.30 1.98
N LEU A 499 9.73 -9.06 1.01
CA LEU A 499 11.11 -9.56 1.05
C LEU A 499 12.15 -8.42 1.05
N ILE A 500 12.01 -7.44 0.14
CA ILE A 500 12.91 -6.26 0.09
C ILE A 500 12.86 -5.52 1.43
N MET A 501 11.67 -5.32 2.00
CA MET A 501 11.52 -4.66 3.30
C MET A 501 12.21 -5.44 4.44
N GLY A 502 12.03 -6.76 4.49
CA GLY A 502 12.69 -7.62 5.46
C GLY A 502 14.22 -7.56 5.36
N LEU A 503 14.75 -7.72 4.14
CA LEU A 503 16.20 -7.64 3.87
C LEU A 503 16.80 -6.28 4.25
N CYS A 504 16.09 -5.18 3.94
CA CYS A 504 16.53 -3.84 4.32
C CYS A 504 16.54 -3.63 5.84
N ASN A 505 15.58 -4.19 6.59
CA ASN A 505 15.52 -4.04 8.05
C ASN A 505 16.70 -4.73 8.76
N ARG A 506 17.28 -5.78 8.17
CA ARG A 506 18.46 -6.50 8.68
C ARG A 506 19.80 -5.96 8.17
N GLY A 507 19.77 -4.95 7.29
CA GLY A 507 20.97 -4.36 6.70
C GLY A 507 21.56 -5.12 5.51
N ARG A 508 20.87 -6.15 4.99
CA ARG A 508 21.30 -6.96 3.83
C ARG A 508 20.95 -6.27 2.50
N PHE A 509 21.54 -5.10 2.25
CA PHE A 509 21.20 -4.26 1.09
C PHE A 509 21.60 -4.87 -0.25
N GLU A 510 22.68 -5.65 -0.30
CA GLU A 510 23.13 -6.29 -1.55
C GLU A 510 22.13 -7.34 -2.04
N ASP A 511 21.60 -8.16 -1.14
CA ASP A 511 20.59 -9.17 -1.48
C ASP A 511 19.27 -8.52 -1.88
N ALA A 512 18.84 -7.48 -1.16
CA ALA A 512 17.67 -6.68 -1.52
C ALA A 512 17.82 -6.07 -2.91
N ARG A 513 19.04 -5.63 -3.24
CA ARG A 513 19.38 -5.07 -4.55
C ARG A 513 19.36 -6.12 -5.65
N GLN A 514 19.95 -7.28 -5.43
CA GLN A 514 19.91 -8.40 -6.37
C GLN A 514 18.47 -8.85 -6.64
N LEU A 515 17.62 -8.88 -5.62
CA LEU A 515 16.20 -9.21 -5.77
C LEU A 515 15.49 -8.18 -6.65
N LEU A 516 15.73 -6.88 -6.42
CA LEU A 516 15.19 -5.79 -7.24
C LEU A 516 15.67 -5.88 -8.70
N ASP A 517 16.95 -6.17 -8.92
CA ASP A 517 17.54 -6.33 -10.26
C ASP A 517 16.94 -7.53 -11.02
N ASN A 518 16.75 -8.66 -10.32
CA ASN A 518 16.11 -9.85 -10.87
C ASN A 518 14.64 -9.55 -11.27
N MET A 519 13.93 -8.75 -10.48
CA MET A 519 12.57 -8.30 -10.83
C MET A 519 12.54 -7.48 -12.12
N VAL A 520 13.49 -6.56 -12.29
CA VAL A 520 13.60 -5.71 -13.50
C VAL A 520 13.95 -6.56 -14.72
N GLN A 521 14.92 -7.48 -14.60
CA GLN A 521 15.37 -8.34 -15.71
C GLN A 521 14.29 -9.31 -16.20
N ARG A 522 13.46 -9.85 -15.30
CA ARG A 522 12.37 -10.78 -15.66
C ARG A 522 11.13 -10.09 -16.24
N GLY A 523 11.14 -8.76 -16.37
CA GLY A 523 10.03 -7.99 -16.94
C GLY A 523 8.77 -8.01 -16.06
N PHE A 524 8.91 -8.31 -14.76
CA PHE A 524 7.81 -8.09 -13.82
C PHE A 524 7.49 -6.60 -13.81
N CYS A 525 6.22 -6.26 -13.61
CA CYS A 525 5.77 -4.88 -13.46
C CYS A 525 6.34 -4.30 -12.15
N VAL A 526 7.63 -3.95 -12.11
CA VAL A 526 8.26 -3.34 -10.95
C VAL A 526 7.59 -1.98 -10.78
N ASN A 527 6.76 -1.86 -9.74
CA ASN A 527 6.11 -0.60 -9.45
C ASN A 527 7.08 0.32 -8.69
N VAL A 528 6.72 1.59 -8.60
CA VAL A 528 7.44 2.62 -7.84
C VAL A 528 7.68 2.20 -6.37
N SER A 529 6.79 1.39 -5.79
CA SER A 529 6.87 1.01 -4.37
C SER A 529 8.07 0.11 -4.02
N ALA A 530 8.49 -0.80 -4.90
CA ALA A 530 9.66 -1.66 -4.63
C ALA A 530 10.94 -0.83 -4.50
N PHE A 531 11.15 0.11 -5.42
CA PHE A 531 12.24 1.08 -5.35
C PHE A 531 12.12 2.00 -4.14
N THR A 532 10.90 2.45 -3.80
CA THR A 532 10.65 3.30 -2.63
C THR A 532 10.99 2.59 -1.32
N ILE A 533 10.66 1.30 -1.19
CA ILE A 533 10.99 0.49 0.00
C ILE A 533 12.51 0.34 0.14
N TYR A 534 13.21 -0.02 -0.94
CA TYR A 534 14.66 -0.12 -0.93
C TYR A 534 15.32 1.22 -0.59
N LEU A 535 14.85 2.31 -1.21
CA LEU A 535 15.33 3.66 -0.99
C LEU A 535 15.15 4.12 0.47
N ASP A 536 13.96 3.96 1.04
CA ASP A 536 13.70 4.26 2.45
C ASP A 536 14.55 3.38 3.38
N GLY A 537 14.72 2.10 3.04
CA GLY A 537 15.61 1.18 3.74
C GLY A 537 17.06 1.66 3.76
N CYS A 538 17.60 2.11 2.62
CA CYS A 538 18.94 2.67 2.52
C CYS A 538 19.12 3.91 3.39
N PHE A 539 18.17 4.84 3.39
CA PHE A 539 18.24 6.02 4.27
C PHE A 539 18.16 5.65 5.74
N ARG A 540 17.32 4.68 6.12
CA ARG A 540 17.22 4.21 7.51
C ARG A 540 18.53 3.65 8.05
N ALA A 541 19.32 2.99 7.20
CA ALA A 541 20.65 2.50 7.56
C ALA A 541 21.80 3.48 7.31
N GLY A 542 21.50 4.73 6.91
CA GLY A 542 22.53 5.73 6.62
C GLY A 542 23.31 5.50 5.32
N ASN A 543 22.90 4.57 4.47
CA ASN A 543 23.52 4.33 3.16
C ASN A 543 23.00 5.32 2.11
N LEU A 544 23.47 6.57 2.19
CA LEU A 544 23.09 7.65 1.29
C LEU A 544 23.43 7.34 -0.18
N ALA A 545 24.61 6.76 -0.43
CA ALA A 545 25.07 6.44 -1.78
C ALA A 545 24.14 5.42 -2.46
N GLY A 546 23.71 4.39 -1.74
CA GLY A 546 22.76 3.40 -2.22
C GLY A 546 21.39 4.01 -2.55
N ALA A 547 20.90 4.94 -1.72
CA ALA A 547 19.63 5.62 -1.93
C ALA A 547 19.66 6.54 -3.18
N VAL A 548 20.70 7.36 -3.33
CA VAL A 548 20.87 8.25 -4.50
C VAL A 548 21.05 7.45 -5.79
N LYS A 549 21.82 6.35 -5.75
CA LYS A 549 21.97 5.44 -6.89
C LYS A 549 20.62 4.84 -7.30
N CYS A 550 19.81 4.43 -6.33
CA CYS A 550 18.46 3.90 -6.56
C CYS A 550 17.55 4.96 -7.22
N TRP A 551 17.56 6.20 -6.71
CA TRP A 551 16.79 7.31 -7.29
C TRP A 551 17.16 7.60 -8.75
N ASN A 552 18.46 7.73 -9.04
CA ASN A 552 18.95 7.99 -10.39
C ASN A 552 18.61 6.86 -11.37
N GLU A 553 18.57 5.63 -10.88
CA GLU A 553 18.16 4.50 -11.70
C GLU A 553 16.66 4.51 -12.01
N MET A 554 15.80 4.88 -11.05
CA MET A 554 14.37 5.05 -11.33
C MET A 554 14.17 6.02 -12.50
N GLU A 555 14.92 7.13 -12.52
CA GLU A 555 14.90 8.10 -13.61
C GLU A 555 15.43 7.51 -14.93
N ARG A 556 16.55 6.78 -14.89
CA ARG A 556 17.15 6.13 -16.07
C ARG A 556 16.23 5.07 -16.69
N LEU A 557 15.49 4.33 -15.87
CA LEU A 557 14.53 3.31 -16.30
C LEU A 557 13.20 3.92 -16.77
N GLY A 558 13.02 5.24 -16.67
CA GLY A 558 11.77 5.91 -17.02
C GLY A 558 10.62 5.61 -16.04
N ILE A 559 10.94 5.20 -14.81
CA ILE A 559 9.98 4.97 -13.74
C ILE A 559 9.70 6.32 -13.09
N TYR A 560 8.51 6.87 -13.31
CA TYR A 560 8.10 8.15 -12.72
C TYR A 560 7.86 7.99 -11.21
N PRO A 561 8.67 8.62 -10.34
CA PRO A 561 8.44 8.58 -8.90
C PRO A 561 7.08 9.19 -8.55
N ASP A 562 6.36 8.54 -7.66
CA ASP A 562 5.08 9.03 -7.16
C ASP A 562 5.27 9.89 -5.91
N PHE A 563 4.15 10.36 -5.37
CA PHE A 563 4.12 11.15 -4.13
C PHE A 563 4.87 10.48 -2.96
N VAL A 564 4.75 9.15 -2.84
CA VAL A 564 5.32 8.37 -1.72
C VAL A 564 6.83 8.28 -1.88
N ALA A 565 7.32 8.04 -3.10
CA ALA A 565 8.75 8.02 -3.41
C ALA A 565 9.42 9.36 -3.10
N PHE A 566 8.83 10.48 -3.54
CA PHE A 566 9.36 11.82 -3.23
C PHE A 566 9.38 12.08 -1.71
N SER A 567 8.31 11.73 -1.01
CA SER A 567 8.23 11.92 0.45
C SER A 567 9.28 11.10 1.19
N ALA A 568 9.53 9.85 0.77
CA ALA A 568 10.59 9.01 1.34
C ALA A 568 11.99 9.58 1.05
N TYR A 569 12.23 10.09 -0.15
CA TYR A 569 13.50 10.71 -0.55
C TYR A 569 13.80 11.99 0.23
N ILE A 570 12.81 12.88 0.36
CA ILE A 570 12.90 14.11 1.14
C ILE A 570 13.13 13.79 2.63
N ASN A 571 12.33 12.89 3.20
CA ASN A 571 12.48 12.46 4.59
C ASN A 571 13.86 11.83 4.85
N GLY A 572 14.34 11.02 3.90
CA GLY A 572 15.65 10.40 3.94
C GLY A 572 16.79 11.41 4.03
N PHE A 573 16.82 12.39 3.12
CA PHE A 573 17.80 13.47 3.16
C PHE A 573 17.70 14.33 4.43
N CYS A 574 16.49 14.65 4.90
CA CYS A 574 16.31 15.37 6.16
C CYS A 574 16.84 14.58 7.37
N ARG A 575 16.74 13.25 7.36
CA ARG A 575 17.34 12.39 8.40
C ARG A 575 18.86 12.32 8.31
N ALA A 576 19.41 12.36 7.10
CA ALA A 576 20.85 12.39 6.84
C ALA A 576 21.47 13.79 6.97
N ASN A 577 20.68 14.82 7.32
CA ASN A 577 21.10 16.21 7.51
C ASN A 577 21.52 16.95 6.22
N TYR A 578 21.08 16.47 5.06
CA TYR A 578 21.29 17.07 3.74
C TYR A 578 20.05 17.89 3.34
N ILE A 579 19.87 19.04 4.01
CA ILE A 579 18.62 19.82 3.91
C ILE A 579 18.46 20.49 2.54
N ASP A 580 19.55 20.92 1.91
CA ASP A 580 19.51 21.60 0.61
C ASP A 580 19.02 20.65 -0.49
N GLU A 581 19.52 19.42 -0.51
CA GLU A 581 19.09 18.36 -1.42
C GLU A 581 17.62 17.96 -1.19
N ALA A 582 17.17 17.96 0.07
CA ALA A 582 15.77 17.73 0.42
C ALA A 582 14.86 18.84 -0.14
N TYR A 583 15.29 20.11 -0.08
CA TYR A 583 14.58 21.23 -0.68
C TYR A 583 14.57 21.18 -2.21
N GLU A 584 15.65 20.76 -2.84
CA GLU A 584 15.69 20.56 -4.28
C GLU A 584 14.70 19.49 -4.71
N ALA A 585 14.64 18.35 -3.99
CA ALA A 585 13.67 17.30 -4.23
C ALA A 585 12.23 17.78 -4.02
N PHE A 586 11.97 18.58 -2.98
CA PHE A 586 10.67 19.20 -2.73
C PHE A 586 10.24 20.14 -3.86
N ASN A 587 11.14 21.02 -4.31
CA ASN A 587 10.87 21.91 -5.43
C ASN A 587 10.62 21.14 -6.73
N LYS A 588 11.35 20.04 -6.97
CA LYS A 588 11.15 19.16 -8.11
C LYS A 588 9.77 18.49 -8.08
N MET A 589 9.35 18.00 -6.92
CA MET A 589 8.01 17.43 -6.70
C MET A 589 6.91 18.45 -7.05
N THR A 590 7.02 19.68 -6.56
CA THR A 590 6.05 20.76 -6.82
C THR A 590 6.03 21.16 -8.30
N ARG A 591 7.20 21.26 -8.96
CA ARG A 591 7.30 21.57 -10.40
C ARG A 591 6.68 20.48 -11.29
N GLN A 592 6.66 19.23 -10.82
CA GLN A 592 6.00 18.12 -11.53
C GLN A 592 4.48 18.07 -11.28
N GLY A 593 3.92 19.01 -10.53
CA GLY A 593 2.49 19.09 -10.24
C GLY A 593 2.01 18.12 -9.17
N LEU A 594 2.93 17.52 -8.40
CA LEU A 594 2.59 16.73 -7.22
C LEU A 594 2.38 17.68 -6.04
N VAL A 595 1.26 17.54 -5.35
CA VAL A 595 0.91 18.38 -4.19
C VAL A 595 1.50 17.76 -2.92
N PRO A 596 2.40 18.45 -2.20
CA PRO A 596 2.93 17.97 -0.93
C PRO A 596 1.81 17.81 0.12
N ASN A 597 1.94 16.85 1.02
CA ASN A 597 1.00 16.67 2.14
C ASN A 597 1.67 17.04 3.48
N ASN A 598 0.94 16.92 4.59
CA ASN A 598 1.46 17.17 5.94
C ASN A 598 2.76 16.39 6.22
N PHE A 599 2.87 15.14 5.80
CA PHE A 599 4.07 14.34 6.02
C PHE A 599 5.31 14.94 5.33
N THR A 600 5.21 15.34 4.06
CA THR A 600 6.33 15.94 3.32
C THR A 600 6.80 17.24 3.96
N TYR A 601 5.86 18.11 4.35
CA TYR A 601 6.17 19.35 5.09
C TYR A 601 6.80 19.04 6.46
N ASN A 602 6.23 18.10 7.21
CA ASN A 602 6.72 17.69 8.53
C ASN A 602 8.15 17.14 8.46
N SER A 603 8.51 16.41 7.40
CA SER A 603 9.89 15.94 7.17
C SER A 603 10.88 17.10 7.02
N LEU A 604 10.56 18.11 6.19
CA LEU A 604 11.41 19.29 6.00
C LEU A 604 11.48 20.16 7.25
N ILE A 605 10.34 20.44 7.88
CA ILE A 605 10.25 21.18 9.15
C ILE A 605 11.09 20.47 10.20
N SER A 606 10.95 19.15 10.37
CA SER A 606 11.76 18.37 11.31
C SER A 606 13.24 18.39 10.96
N GLY A 607 13.62 18.39 9.68
CA GLY A 607 15.00 18.50 9.23
C GLY A 607 15.62 19.85 9.61
N LEU A 608 14.95 20.95 9.29
CA LEU A 608 15.37 22.31 9.65
C LEU A 608 15.46 22.50 11.17
N CYS A 609 14.49 21.95 11.89
CA CYS A 609 14.48 21.97 13.34
C CYS A 609 15.68 21.23 13.97
N ARG A 610 16.25 20.21 13.29
CA ARG A 610 17.47 19.52 13.76
C ARG A 610 18.74 20.33 13.50
N VAL A 611 18.79 21.07 12.39
CA VAL A 611 19.89 22.00 12.08
C VAL A 611 19.81 23.27 12.93
N GLY A 612 18.66 23.54 13.56
CA GLY A 612 18.42 24.71 14.40
C GLY A 612 17.91 25.93 13.65
N ASN A 613 17.46 25.79 12.39
CA ASN A 613 16.90 26.88 11.62
C ASN A 613 15.38 27.00 11.81
N VAL A 614 14.97 27.55 12.97
CA VAL A 614 13.54 27.67 13.33
C VAL A 614 12.80 28.72 12.51
N ALA A 615 13.49 29.75 12.04
CA ALA A 615 12.90 30.79 11.21
C ALA A 615 12.35 30.20 9.90
N GLU A 616 13.16 29.40 9.19
CA GLU A 616 12.73 28.77 7.94
C GLU A 616 11.70 27.66 8.20
N ALA A 617 11.82 26.90 9.31
CA ALA A 617 10.82 25.92 9.71
C ALA A 617 9.43 26.55 9.95
N SER A 618 9.40 27.73 10.59
CA SER A 618 8.16 28.48 10.82
C SER A 618 7.57 29.06 9.54
N LYS A 619 8.44 29.45 8.59
CA LYS A 619 8.04 29.90 7.25
C LYS A 619 7.42 28.76 6.43
N LEU A 620 8.00 27.56 6.45
CA LEU A 620 7.40 26.37 5.84
C LEU A 620 6.05 26.02 6.46
N ASN A 621 5.89 26.13 7.78
CA ASN A 621 4.60 25.94 8.43
C ASN A 621 3.55 26.97 7.94
N SER A 622 3.97 28.22 7.73
CA SER A 622 3.09 29.26 7.19
C SER A 622 2.72 29.00 5.72
N GLU A 623 3.67 28.54 4.92
CA GLU A 623 3.44 28.12 3.53
C GLU A 623 2.46 26.95 3.44
N MET A 624 2.61 25.96 4.32
CA MET A 624 1.69 24.83 4.44
C MET A 624 0.24 25.31 4.68
N ILE A 625 0.05 26.27 5.60
CA ILE A 625 -1.26 26.88 5.87
C ILE A 625 -1.79 27.64 4.65
N GLN A 626 -0.95 28.42 3.97
CA GLN A 626 -1.33 29.17 2.76
C GLN A 626 -1.75 28.25 1.61
N ASN A 627 -1.15 27.07 1.53
CA ASN A 627 -1.49 26.03 0.55
C ASN A 627 -2.75 25.23 0.94
N GLY A 628 -3.43 25.60 2.03
CA GLY A 628 -4.71 25.01 2.44
C GLY A 628 -4.59 23.74 3.26
N LEU A 629 -3.40 23.42 3.77
CA LEU A 629 -3.17 22.30 4.69
C LEU A 629 -3.26 22.78 6.14
N THR A 630 -3.93 22.01 7.00
CA THR A 630 -4.03 22.30 8.43
C THR A 630 -2.91 21.58 9.19
N PRO A 631 -2.08 22.29 9.98
CA PRO A 631 -1.11 21.67 10.89
C PRO A 631 -1.79 20.67 11.80
N ASP A 632 -1.22 19.47 11.91
CA ASP A 632 -1.72 18.45 12.83
C ASP A 632 -0.94 18.49 14.16
N VAL A 633 -1.36 17.63 15.10
CA VAL A 633 -0.70 17.43 16.40
C VAL A 633 0.80 17.18 16.21
N PHE A 634 1.17 16.40 15.19
CA PHE A 634 2.56 16.04 14.92
C PHE A 634 3.38 17.22 14.41
N THR A 635 2.86 18.01 13.45
CA THR A 635 3.49 19.27 12.98
C THR A 635 3.79 20.20 14.14
N THR A 636 2.79 20.40 15.02
CA THR A 636 2.90 21.32 16.16
C THR A 636 3.91 20.81 17.19
N ASN A 637 3.92 19.49 17.47
CA ASN A 637 4.89 18.86 18.37
C ASN A 637 6.33 18.98 17.85
N ILE A 638 6.57 18.91 16.54
CA ILE A 638 7.92 19.14 15.97
C ILE A 638 8.42 20.55 16.30
N LEU A 639 7.57 21.56 16.08
CA LEU A 639 7.93 22.97 16.33
C LEU A 639 8.12 23.24 17.82
N ILE A 640 7.23 22.72 18.68
CA ILE A 640 7.36 22.81 20.15
C ILE A 640 8.68 22.19 20.61
N ASN A 641 8.99 20.95 20.19
CA ASN A 641 10.24 20.28 20.53
C ASN A 641 11.47 21.09 20.08
N CYS A 642 11.41 21.70 18.90
CA CYS A 642 12.51 22.53 18.40
C CYS A 642 12.71 23.79 19.24
N LEU A 643 11.64 24.55 19.49
CA LEU A 643 11.68 25.76 20.34
C LEU A 643 12.19 25.43 21.74
N CYS A 644 11.71 24.34 22.32
CA CYS A 644 12.19 23.82 23.60
C CYS A 644 13.69 23.49 23.59
N ARG A 645 14.21 22.88 22.52
CA ARG A 645 15.65 22.57 22.38
C ARG A 645 16.52 23.81 22.24
N GLN A 646 15.97 24.91 21.74
CA GLN A 646 16.66 26.20 21.62
C GLN A 646 16.57 27.06 22.89
N GLY A 647 15.87 26.59 23.93
CA GLY A 647 15.66 27.33 25.17
C GLY A 647 14.51 28.35 25.11
N GLU A 648 13.80 28.45 23.98
CA GLU A 648 12.70 29.40 23.75
C GLU A 648 11.35 28.89 24.30
N LEU A 649 11.31 28.57 25.60
CA LEU A 649 10.14 27.93 26.23
C LEU A 649 8.86 28.78 26.12
N ASN A 650 8.97 30.11 26.16
CA ASN A 650 7.81 31.01 26.01
C ASN A 650 7.16 30.90 24.63
N MET A 651 7.96 30.79 23.57
CA MET A 651 7.45 30.60 22.22
C MET A 651 6.82 29.22 22.06
N ALA A 652 7.40 28.19 22.69
CA ALA A 652 6.83 26.85 22.73
C ALA A 652 5.46 26.84 23.43
N ILE A 653 5.31 27.53 24.56
CA ILE A 653 4.03 27.67 25.26
C ILE A 653 2.99 28.41 24.40
N ASN A 654 3.38 29.45 23.66
CA ASN A 654 2.47 30.11 22.73
C ASN A 654 1.99 29.16 21.63
N LYS A 655 2.88 28.32 21.08
CA LYS A 655 2.50 27.28 20.11
C LYS A 655 1.59 26.21 20.70
N PHE A 656 1.77 25.87 21.98
CA PHE A 656 0.87 24.98 22.71
C PHE A 656 -0.53 25.59 22.90
N ARG A 657 -0.66 26.90 23.11
CA ARG A 657 -1.98 27.57 23.15
C ARG A 657 -2.65 27.59 21.78
N GLU A 658 -1.89 27.90 20.74
CA GLU A 658 -2.38 27.87 19.35
C GLU A 658 -2.93 26.49 18.95
N MET A 659 -2.37 25.42 19.51
CA MET A 659 -2.88 24.06 19.36
C MET A 659 -4.33 23.94 19.85
N HIS A 660 -4.63 24.43 21.05
CA HIS A 660 -6.00 24.46 21.58
C HIS A 660 -6.93 25.37 20.77
N ASP A 661 -6.45 26.56 20.39
CA ASP A 661 -7.25 27.53 19.61
C ASP A 661 -7.66 26.97 18.24
N ASN A 662 -6.82 26.11 17.65
CA ASN A 662 -7.10 25.41 16.39
C ASN A 662 -7.92 24.12 16.57
N GLY A 663 -8.39 23.81 17.79
CA GLY A 663 -9.20 22.62 18.09
C GLY A 663 -8.40 21.31 18.12
N LEU A 664 -7.07 21.37 18.24
CA LEU A 664 -6.22 20.19 18.39
C LEU A 664 -6.08 19.84 19.89
N THR A 665 -6.19 18.56 20.22
CA THR A 665 -6.01 18.05 21.58
C THR A 665 -4.55 17.62 21.80
N PRO A 666 -3.83 18.16 22.79
CA PRO A 666 -2.50 17.69 23.18
C PRO A 666 -2.47 16.19 23.45
N ASP A 667 -1.39 15.53 23.05
CA ASP A 667 -1.18 14.10 23.31
C ASP A 667 -0.03 13.87 24.31
N VAL A 668 0.20 12.60 24.65
CA VAL A 668 1.30 12.18 25.53
C VAL A 668 2.66 12.71 25.04
N VAL A 669 2.86 12.78 23.72
CA VAL A 669 4.10 13.26 23.11
C VAL A 669 4.27 14.77 23.31
N THR A 670 3.20 15.57 23.21
CA THR A 670 3.21 17.01 23.48
C THR A 670 3.69 17.27 24.91
N TYR A 671 3.07 16.62 25.89
CA TYR A 671 3.42 16.79 27.31
C TYR A 671 4.82 16.28 27.63
N ASN A 672 5.19 15.09 27.15
CA ASN A 672 6.53 14.55 27.32
C ASN A 672 7.62 15.46 26.72
N THR A 673 7.31 16.19 25.64
CA THR A 673 8.22 17.17 25.04
C THR A 673 8.48 18.35 25.98
N PHE A 674 7.43 18.92 26.61
CA PHE A 674 7.59 19.99 27.59
C PHE A 674 8.27 19.51 28.87
N ILE A 675 7.89 18.35 29.40
CA ILE A 675 8.49 17.78 30.61
C ILE A 675 9.99 17.57 30.37
N ASN A 676 10.38 16.95 29.25
CA ASN A 676 11.79 16.76 28.89
C ASN A 676 12.54 18.10 28.72
N ALA A 677 11.90 19.12 28.16
CA ALA A 677 12.50 20.45 28.01
C ALA A 677 12.74 21.14 29.36
N CYS A 678 11.73 21.14 30.24
CA CYS A 678 11.84 21.65 31.61
C CYS A 678 12.92 20.90 32.39
N CYS A 679 12.96 19.58 32.26
CA CYS A 679 13.98 18.73 32.87
C CYS A 679 15.42 19.07 32.40
N ARG A 680 15.62 19.41 31.13
CA ARG A 680 16.93 19.85 30.60
C ARG A 680 17.34 21.21 31.15
N ASN A 681 16.37 22.09 31.42
CA ASN A 681 16.59 23.41 31.99
C ASN A 681 16.58 23.42 33.53
N LEU A 682 16.58 22.24 34.17
CA LEU A 682 16.52 22.06 35.63
C LEU A 682 15.26 22.64 36.31
N ASP A 683 14.20 22.87 35.54
CA ASP A 683 12.94 23.44 36.02
C ASP A 683 11.94 22.34 36.38
N MET A 684 12.18 21.70 37.53
CA MET A 684 11.33 20.61 38.02
C MET A 684 9.91 21.08 38.38
N VAL A 685 9.71 22.37 38.69
CA VAL A 685 8.41 22.92 39.05
C VAL A 685 7.49 22.92 37.83
N ASN A 686 7.97 23.45 36.69
CA ASN A 686 7.19 23.41 35.47
C ASN A 686 7.03 21.99 34.92
N ALA A 687 8.02 21.11 35.09
CA ALA A 687 7.89 19.70 34.72
C ALA A 687 6.73 19.00 35.47
N MET A 688 6.64 19.16 36.79
CA MET A 688 5.53 18.62 37.59
C MET A 688 4.19 19.30 37.25
N ARG A 689 4.20 20.61 36.93
CA ARG A 689 2.99 21.30 36.47
C ARG A 689 2.43 20.70 35.19
N PHE A 690 3.28 20.44 34.19
CA PHE A 690 2.86 19.80 32.94
C PHE A 690 2.39 18.36 33.14
N MET A 691 2.96 17.61 34.10
CA MET A 691 2.49 16.27 34.45
C MET A 691 1.09 16.27 35.08
N ASN A 692 0.82 17.23 35.98
CA ASN A 692 -0.50 17.40 36.57
C ASN A 692 -1.52 17.88 35.52
N GLN A 693 -1.12 18.77 34.62
CA GLN A 693 -1.96 19.25 33.53
C GLN A 693 -2.28 18.12 32.53
N MET A 694 -1.31 17.24 32.26
CA MET A 694 -1.53 16.05 31.45
C MET A 694 -2.67 15.19 32.03
N SER A 695 -2.64 14.97 33.35
CA SER A 695 -3.68 14.21 34.07
C SER A 695 -5.05 14.92 34.06
N SER A 696 -5.09 16.27 34.17
CA SER A 696 -6.35 17.02 34.11
C SER A 696 -6.99 17.01 32.72
N ASP A 697 -6.17 16.90 31.68
CA ASP A 697 -6.61 16.89 30.28
C ASP A 697 -7.00 15.47 29.80
N SER A 698 -7.26 14.54 30.73
CA SER A 698 -7.59 13.13 30.45
C SER A 698 -6.53 12.39 29.62
N CYS A 699 -5.27 12.85 29.67
CA CYS A 699 -4.12 12.16 29.11
C CYS A 699 -3.34 11.48 30.24
N GLU A 700 -3.30 10.15 30.27
CA GLU A 700 -2.62 9.42 31.35
C GLU A 700 -1.10 9.35 31.12
N PRO A 701 -0.26 9.69 32.13
CA PRO A 701 1.19 9.52 32.06
C PRO A 701 1.59 8.09 31.69
N ASP A 702 2.49 7.92 30.72
CA ASP A 702 2.99 6.61 30.32
C ASP A 702 4.35 6.30 30.98
N ILE A 703 4.83 5.08 30.82
CA ILE A 703 6.14 4.66 31.35
C ILE A 703 7.29 5.56 30.85
N PHE A 704 7.12 6.17 29.67
CA PHE A 704 8.11 7.08 29.09
C PHE A 704 8.13 8.43 29.81
N THR A 705 6.97 8.98 30.19
CA THR A 705 6.85 10.18 31.03
C THR A 705 7.64 10.04 32.33
N TYR A 706 7.43 8.95 33.06
CA TYR A 706 8.14 8.68 34.31
C TYR A 706 9.64 8.48 34.08
N ASN A 707 10.04 7.79 33.01
CA ASN A 707 11.45 7.61 32.66
C ASN A 707 12.17 8.93 32.37
N ILE A 708 11.51 9.91 31.74
CA ILE A 708 12.07 11.26 31.54
C ILE A 708 12.38 11.92 32.89
N LEU A 709 11.44 11.87 33.84
CA LEU A 709 11.60 12.45 35.17
C LEU A 709 12.71 11.76 35.97
N ILE A 710 12.71 10.42 35.99
CA ILE A 710 13.73 9.62 36.65
C ILE A 710 15.12 9.95 36.07
N HIS A 711 15.25 10.00 34.73
CA HIS A 711 16.51 10.36 34.07
C HIS A 711 17.00 11.75 34.47
N CYS A 712 16.10 12.74 34.51
CA CYS A 712 16.43 14.10 34.93
C CYS A 712 16.91 14.14 36.39
N LEU A 713 16.13 13.56 37.31
CA LEU A 713 16.44 13.52 38.74
C LEU A 713 17.78 12.81 39.00
N CYS A 714 18.05 11.71 38.30
CA CYS A 714 19.31 10.98 38.37
C CYS A 714 20.49 11.81 37.86
N ASN A 715 20.35 12.52 36.74
CA ASN A 715 21.43 13.39 36.23
C ASN A 715 21.74 14.58 37.14
N ASN A 716 20.77 14.99 37.97
CA ASN A 716 20.91 16.08 38.93
C ASN A 716 21.33 15.60 40.32
N HIS A 717 21.78 14.35 40.46
CA HIS A 717 22.18 13.74 41.74
C HIS A 717 21.05 13.73 42.80
N MET A 718 19.79 13.78 42.37
CA MET A 718 18.61 13.76 43.24
C MET A 718 17.99 12.36 43.28
N MET A 719 18.72 11.39 43.83
CA MET A 719 18.31 9.98 43.77
C MET A 719 17.09 9.64 44.65
N ASN A 720 16.93 10.29 45.80
CA ASN A 720 15.77 10.06 46.68
C ASN A 720 14.44 10.43 46.01
N PRO A 721 14.29 11.62 45.38
CA PRO A 721 13.15 11.91 44.52
C PRO A 721 12.97 10.90 43.38
N ALA A 722 14.05 10.48 42.71
CA ALA A 722 13.96 9.51 41.62
C ALA A 722 13.37 8.17 42.07
N MET A 723 13.74 7.71 43.27
CA MET A 723 13.17 6.49 43.87
C MET A 723 11.69 6.64 44.23
N LYS A 724 11.25 7.83 44.68
CA LYS A 724 9.82 8.09 44.91
C LYS A 724 9.00 8.02 43.62
N VAL A 725 9.54 8.57 42.53
CA VAL A 725 8.91 8.50 41.20
C VAL A 725 8.85 7.05 40.69
N LEU A 726 9.86 6.22 40.99
CA LEU A 726 9.82 4.78 40.69
C LEU A 726 8.74 4.05 41.50
N ASP A 727 8.66 4.32 42.81
CA ASP A 727 7.63 3.71 43.66
C ASP A 727 6.21 4.15 43.21
N GLU A 728 6.05 5.40 42.78
CA GLU A 728 4.81 5.92 42.16
C GLU A 728 4.46 5.22 40.84
N LEU A 729 5.43 5.02 39.95
CA LEU A 729 5.26 4.27 38.70
C LEU A 729 4.72 2.85 38.97
N VAL A 730 5.26 2.18 40.00
CA VAL A 730 4.82 0.83 40.40
C VAL A 730 3.42 0.86 41.02
N LEU A 731 3.11 1.88 41.83
CA LEU A 731 1.78 2.07 42.42
C LEU A 731 0.70 2.31 41.36
N MET A 732 1.03 2.98 40.26
CA MET A 732 0.14 3.18 39.11
C MET A 732 -0.04 1.91 38.25
N GLY A 733 0.56 0.78 38.63
CA GLY A 733 0.39 -0.50 37.94
C GLY A 733 1.31 -0.71 36.73
N PHE A 734 2.27 0.18 36.49
CA PHE A 734 3.25 -0.01 35.42
C PHE A 734 4.37 -0.94 35.89
N VAL A 735 4.78 -1.85 35.00
CA VAL A 735 5.97 -2.68 35.21
C VAL A 735 7.19 -1.89 34.73
N PRO A 736 8.15 -1.53 35.61
CA PRO A 736 9.35 -0.82 35.18
C PRO A 736 10.12 -1.64 34.14
N ASN A 737 10.57 -0.97 33.07
CA ASN A 737 11.22 -1.65 31.94
C ASN A 737 12.74 -1.52 32.00
N THR A 738 13.44 -2.16 31.06
CA THR A 738 14.91 -2.14 31.01
C THR A 738 15.49 -0.73 30.93
N VAL A 739 14.78 0.20 30.28
CA VAL A 739 15.19 1.62 30.17
C VAL A 739 15.10 2.32 31.52
N THR A 740 14.02 2.11 32.29
CA THR A 740 13.86 2.65 33.65
C THR A 740 15.04 2.26 34.54
N TYR A 741 15.38 0.97 34.53
CA TYR A 741 16.44 0.44 35.37
C TYR A 741 17.84 0.85 34.93
N ASN A 742 18.14 0.84 33.62
CA ASN A 742 19.41 1.36 33.10
C ASN A 742 19.61 2.84 33.45
N THR A 743 18.52 3.62 33.41
CA THR A 743 18.54 5.04 33.79
C THR A 743 18.88 5.23 35.27
N LEU A 744 18.21 4.49 36.16
CA LEU A 744 18.47 4.51 37.61
C LEU A 744 19.89 4.03 37.93
N MET A 745 20.34 2.93 37.29
CA MET A 745 21.70 2.42 37.45
C MET A 745 22.76 3.44 37.05
N ASN A 746 22.57 4.15 35.93
CA ASN A 746 23.47 5.23 35.51
C ASN A 746 23.55 6.34 36.57
N GLY A 747 22.40 6.72 37.14
CA GLY A 747 22.31 7.71 38.21
C GLY A 747 23.02 7.28 39.48
N THR A 748 22.80 6.04 39.92
CA THR A 748 23.42 5.51 41.15
C THR A 748 24.93 5.32 41.03
N CYS A 749 25.44 4.96 39.85
CA CYS A 749 26.89 4.90 39.62
C CYS A 749 27.58 6.28 39.73
N ARG A 750 26.79 7.37 39.76
CA ARG A 750 27.24 8.76 39.90
C ARG A 750 26.95 9.37 41.28
N ASP A 751 26.24 8.68 42.18
CA ASP A 751 25.81 9.19 43.51
C ASP A 751 26.45 8.40 44.69
N VAL A 752 26.08 8.69 45.93
CA VAL A 752 26.61 8.09 47.17
C VAL A 752 26.15 6.63 47.38
N LEU A 753 27.07 5.78 47.83
CA LEU A 753 27.07 4.31 47.81
C LEU A 753 25.92 3.59 48.53
N ASP A 754 25.48 4.09 49.68
CA ASP A 754 24.48 3.39 50.52
C ASP A 754 23.12 3.24 49.81
N ARG A 755 22.78 4.18 48.93
CA ARG A 755 21.51 4.21 48.19
C ARG A 755 21.53 3.28 46.98
N ALA A 756 22.71 3.02 46.43
CA ALA A 756 22.91 2.15 45.28
C ALA A 756 22.71 0.67 45.66
N MET A 757 23.09 0.26 46.88
CA MET A 757 22.80 -1.08 47.41
C MET A 757 21.30 -1.39 47.55
N ILE A 758 20.49 -0.42 47.98
CA ILE A 758 19.03 -0.58 48.12
C ILE A 758 18.39 -0.77 46.74
N LEU A 759 18.86 -0.03 45.72
CA LEU A 759 18.41 -0.18 44.34
C LEU A 759 18.76 -1.58 43.80
N THR A 760 20.00 -2.05 44.00
CA THR A 760 20.42 -3.38 43.55
C THR A 760 19.59 -4.49 44.21
N GLY A 761 19.27 -4.36 45.51
CA GLY A 761 18.37 -5.28 46.20
C GLY A 761 16.94 -5.30 45.63
N LYS A 762 16.38 -4.13 45.27
CA LYS A 762 15.07 -4.02 44.60
C LYS A 762 15.10 -4.61 43.18
N LEU A 763 16.15 -4.32 42.39
CA LEU A 763 16.35 -4.85 41.03
C LEU A 763 16.35 -6.39 41.01
N LEU A 764 17.01 -7.01 41.98
CA LEU A 764 17.08 -8.47 42.12
C LEU A 764 15.73 -9.07 42.53
N LYS A 765 14.96 -8.38 43.37
CA LYS A 765 13.64 -8.86 43.82
C LYS A 765 12.57 -8.78 42.71
N MET A 766 12.77 -7.92 41.71
CA MET A 766 11.81 -7.67 40.62
C MET A 766 12.13 -8.43 39.32
N ALA A 767 13.05 -9.41 39.36
CA ALA A 767 13.42 -10.26 38.22
C ALA A 767 13.92 -9.48 36.98
N PHE A 768 14.72 -8.42 37.19
CA PHE A 768 15.36 -7.67 36.11
C PHE A 768 16.30 -8.57 35.28
N VAL A 769 16.15 -8.57 33.95
CA VAL A 769 17.05 -9.25 33.00
C VAL A 769 17.97 -8.22 32.36
N PRO A 770 19.28 -8.22 32.68
CA PRO A 770 20.26 -7.32 32.07
C PRO A 770 20.42 -7.58 30.56
N ASN A 771 20.75 -6.54 29.79
CA ASN A 771 21.02 -6.66 28.35
C ASN A 771 22.36 -6.01 27.96
N VAL A 772 22.71 -6.03 26.67
CA VAL A 772 23.94 -5.43 26.11
C VAL A 772 24.09 -3.96 26.52
N VAL A 773 22.99 -3.20 26.61
CA VAL A 773 23.01 -1.81 27.05
C VAL A 773 23.38 -1.67 28.53
N THR A 774 22.92 -2.58 29.39
CA THR A 774 23.32 -2.64 30.81
C THR A 774 24.83 -2.90 30.95
N VAL A 775 25.36 -3.83 30.17
CA VAL A 775 26.81 -4.14 30.13
C VAL A 775 27.61 -2.93 29.64
N ASN A 776 27.20 -2.31 28.53
CA ASN A 776 27.82 -1.10 27.98
C ASN A 776 27.87 0.05 29.01
N LEU A 777 26.79 0.21 29.77
CA LEU A 777 26.70 1.23 30.81
C LEU A 777 27.69 0.97 31.95
N LEU A 778 27.80 -0.27 32.43
CA LEU A 778 28.74 -0.62 33.48
C LEU A 778 30.19 -0.49 33.00
N LEU A 779 30.52 -1.04 31.83
CA LEU A 779 31.85 -0.91 31.21
C LEU A 779 32.24 0.56 30.98
N SER A 780 31.31 1.39 30.49
CA SER A 780 31.53 2.82 30.32
C SER A 780 31.81 3.53 31.65
N ASN A 781 31.14 3.12 32.73
CA ASN A 781 31.37 3.70 34.05
C ASN A 781 32.71 3.27 34.66
N PHE A 782 33.17 2.03 34.45
CA PHE A 782 34.54 1.63 34.79
C PHE A 782 35.56 2.53 34.08
N CYS A 783 35.42 2.76 32.78
CA CYS A 783 36.34 3.65 32.04
C CYS A 783 36.28 5.10 32.56
N LYS A 784 35.09 5.64 32.83
CA LYS A 784 34.92 7.02 33.36
C LYS A 784 35.53 7.21 34.75
N GLN A 785 35.64 6.15 35.55
CA GLN A 785 36.28 6.18 36.87
C GLN A 785 37.79 5.88 36.80
N GLY A 786 38.38 5.79 35.60
CA GLY A 786 39.81 5.51 35.41
C GLY A 786 40.18 4.03 35.51
N LEU A 787 39.21 3.13 35.63
CA LEU A 787 39.39 1.69 35.84
C LEU A 787 39.39 0.91 34.51
N ALA A 788 40.12 1.42 33.50
CA ALA A 788 40.14 0.85 32.15
C ALA A 788 40.61 -0.62 32.11
N LYS A 789 41.57 -1.00 32.96
CA LYS A 789 42.05 -2.39 33.12
C LYS A 789 40.93 -3.35 33.54
N ARG A 790 40.11 -2.94 34.52
CA ARG A 790 38.99 -3.77 35.01
C ARG A 790 37.86 -3.87 34.00
N ALA A 791 37.59 -2.81 33.25
CA ALA A 791 36.60 -2.83 32.17
C ALA A 791 36.94 -3.90 31.11
N VAL A 792 38.22 -3.97 30.70
CA VAL A 792 38.67 -4.96 29.72
C VAL A 792 38.62 -6.38 30.28
N ALA A 793 39.06 -6.59 31.54
CA ALA A 793 38.96 -7.91 32.17
C ALA A 793 37.52 -8.44 32.21
N TRP A 794 36.55 -7.59 32.57
CA TRP A 794 35.14 -7.99 32.55
C TRP A 794 34.62 -8.28 31.14
N ALA A 795 35.05 -7.52 30.13
CA ALA A 795 34.67 -7.81 28.75
C ALA A 795 35.23 -9.14 28.24
N GLU A 796 36.44 -9.52 28.65
CA GLU A 796 37.00 -10.84 28.35
C GLU A 796 36.18 -11.96 29.02
N THR A 797 35.82 -11.80 30.31
CA THR A 797 34.98 -12.80 31.00
C THR A 797 33.57 -12.93 30.41
N LEU A 798 32.98 -11.86 29.88
CA LEU A 798 31.69 -11.92 29.19
C LEU A 798 31.82 -12.60 27.81
N ARG A 799 32.94 -12.41 27.13
CA ARG A 799 33.25 -13.08 25.86
C ARG A 799 33.43 -14.59 26.03
N GLU A 800 33.98 -15.03 27.16
CA GLU A 800 34.10 -16.46 27.49
C GLU A 800 32.74 -17.16 27.64
N VAL A 801 31.70 -16.42 28.04
CA VAL A 801 30.32 -16.93 28.11
C VAL A 801 29.59 -16.78 26.77
N SER A 802 30.28 -16.37 25.71
CA SER A 802 29.70 -16.17 24.37
C SER A 802 28.64 -15.05 24.31
N PHE A 803 28.71 -14.08 25.22
CA PHE A 803 27.86 -12.89 25.19
C PHE A 803 28.16 -12.01 23.96
N SER A 804 27.12 -11.62 23.21
CA SER A 804 27.27 -10.84 21.99
C SER A 804 27.53 -9.35 22.28
N PHE A 805 28.61 -8.80 21.72
CA PHE A 805 28.93 -7.36 21.82
C PHE A 805 28.45 -6.59 20.59
N ASP A 806 27.93 -5.39 20.83
CA ASP A 806 27.54 -4.45 19.78
C ASP A 806 28.70 -3.51 19.42
N GLU A 807 28.52 -2.71 18.37
CA GLU A 807 29.51 -1.73 17.92
C GLU A 807 29.87 -0.71 19.04
N VAL A 808 28.91 -0.39 19.91
CA VAL A 808 29.10 0.53 21.04
C VAL A 808 30.00 -0.09 22.10
N THR A 809 29.84 -1.38 22.41
CA THR A 809 30.72 -2.10 23.32
C THR A 809 32.16 -2.03 22.83
N TRP A 810 32.40 -2.30 21.54
CA TRP A 810 33.73 -2.25 20.95
C TRP A 810 34.33 -0.84 20.97
N ASN A 811 33.54 0.20 20.75
CA ASN A 811 33.99 1.59 20.89
C ASN A 811 34.38 1.95 22.33
N ILE A 812 33.65 1.44 23.33
CA ILE A 812 33.98 1.62 24.75
C ILE A 812 35.29 0.88 25.10
N LEU A 813 35.49 -0.32 24.58
CA LEU A 813 36.69 -1.11 24.80
C LEU A 813 37.91 -0.51 24.10
N ASP A 814 37.77 -0.05 22.86
CA ASP A 814 38.85 0.65 22.15
C ASP A 814 39.29 1.91 22.90
N ARG A 815 38.34 2.67 23.46
CA ARG A 815 38.65 3.77 24.38
C ARG A 815 39.37 3.28 25.64
N ALA A 816 38.94 2.19 26.25
CA ALA A 816 39.61 1.61 27.43
C ALA A 816 41.05 1.18 27.13
N TYR A 817 41.30 0.56 25.97
CA TYR A 817 42.65 0.17 25.53
C TYR A 817 43.55 1.38 25.26
N ARG A 818 42.99 2.49 24.74
CA ARG A 818 43.71 3.76 24.60
C ARG A 818 44.05 4.39 25.95
N ASP A 819 43.08 4.47 26.86
CA ASP A 819 43.27 5.00 28.22
C ASP A 819 44.32 4.18 29.01
N MET A 820 44.44 2.86 28.75
CA MET A 820 45.49 2.00 29.30
C MET A 820 46.90 2.27 28.72
N ARG A 821 47.00 2.75 27.48
CA ARG A 821 48.28 3.08 26.83
C ARG A 821 48.80 4.45 27.26
N GLU A 822 47.92 5.37 27.64
CA GLU A 822 48.27 6.75 28.01
C GLU A 822 48.60 6.92 29.51
N ASN A 823 48.04 6.08 30.40
CA ASN A 823 48.28 6.17 31.85
C ASN A 823 49.26 5.08 32.34
N SER A 824 50.57 5.38 32.38
CA SER A 824 51.60 4.45 32.88
C SER A 824 51.95 4.57 34.36
N GLU A 825 51.41 5.53 35.13
CA GLU A 825 51.74 5.67 36.56
C GLU A 825 50.51 6.05 37.44
N ASN A 826 50.21 5.14 38.38
CA ASN A 826 49.49 5.26 39.66
C ASN A 826 48.15 6.02 39.78
N SER A 827 47.08 5.30 40.15
CA SER A 827 46.64 5.27 41.56
C SER A 827 45.73 4.07 41.81
N VAL A 828 46.06 3.25 42.82
CA VAL A 828 45.11 2.36 43.48
C VAL A 828 44.22 3.26 44.31
N ALA A 829 43.15 3.78 43.70
CA ALA A 829 42.02 4.29 44.45
C ALA A 829 41.08 3.11 44.66
N ASP A 830 41.33 2.37 45.73
CA ASP A 830 40.37 1.42 46.29
C ASP A 830 39.21 2.23 46.87
N SER A 831 38.39 2.77 45.97
CA SER A 831 37.17 3.48 46.34
C SER A 831 36.07 2.44 46.54
N GLU A 832 35.23 2.65 47.55
CA GLU A 832 34.00 1.87 47.74
C GLU A 832 33.13 1.81 46.45
N LYS A 833 33.26 2.80 45.54
CA LYS A 833 32.64 2.82 44.20
C LYS A 833 33.15 1.73 43.26
N CYS A 834 34.42 1.34 43.40
CA CYS A 834 35.06 0.28 42.63
C CYS A 834 34.48 -1.09 43.01
N LEU A 835 34.42 -1.39 44.33
CA LEU A 835 33.82 -2.60 44.87
C LEU A 835 32.33 -2.75 44.51
N PHE A 836 31.61 -1.63 44.50
CA PHE A 836 30.19 -1.62 44.11
C PHE A 836 29.97 -1.89 42.61
N LEU A 837 30.77 -1.29 41.74
CA LEU A 837 30.74 -1.55 40.29
C LEU A 837 31.06 -3.02 39.98
N GLU A 838 32.02 -3.61 40.70
CA GLU A 838 32.32 -5.04 40.59
C GLU A 838 31.16 -5.91 41.05
N PHE A 839 30.52 -5.57 42.17
CA PHE A 839 29.34 -6.30 42.63
C PHE A 839 28.20 -6.25 41.61
N LEU A 840 27.92 -5.08 41.01
CA LEU A 840 26.91 -4.94 39.96
C LEU A 840 27.25 -5.75 38.71
N MET A 841 28.51 -5.74 38.29
CA MET A 841 28.94 -6.52 37.12
C MET A 841 28.86 -8.02 37.39
N LEU A 842 29.23 -8.47 38.59
CA LEU A 842 29.12 -9.87 39.01
C LEU A 842 27.66 -10.34 39.05
N MET A 843 26.74 -9.52 39.54
CA MET A 843 25.31 -9.84 39.52
C MET A 843 24.75 -9.87 38.09
N THR A 844 25.19 -8.94 37.24
CA THR A 844 24.85 -8.90 35.81
C THR A 844 25.32 -10.17 35.11
N TYR A 845 26.57 -10.56 35.32
CA TYR A 845 27.18 -11.80 34.83
C TYR A 845 26.39 -13.05 35.25
N LYS A 846 26.08 -13.18 36.55
CA LYS A 846 25.29 -14.32 37.08
C LYS A 846 23.89 -14.40 36.47
N SER A 847 23.26 -13.27 36.19
CA SER A 847 21.95 -13.24 35.53
C SER A 847 22.03 -13.71 34.08
N ILE A 848 23.08 -13.30 33.35
CA ILE A 848 23.31 -13.69 31.95
C ILE A 848 23.59 -15.21 31.85
N CYS A 849 24.42 -15.76 32.74
CA CYS A 849 24.68 -17.21 32.77
C CYS A 849 23.41 -18.03 33.04
N LYS A 850 22.49 -17.53 33.89
CA LYS A 850 21.21 -18.19 34.17
C LYS A 850 20.25 -18.19 32.97
N SER A 851 20.26 -17.15 32.13
CA SER A 851 19.40 -17.08 30.95
C SER A 851 19.88 -18.00 29.81
N GLU A 852 21.20 -18.17 29.65
CA GLU A 852 21.78 -18.90 28.50
C GLU A 852 21.99 -20.41 28.72
N HIS A 853 21.54 -20.97 29.85
CA HIS A 853 21.71 -22.40 30.19
C HIS A 853 23.18 -22.89 30.19
N SER A 854 24.15 -21.98 30.37
CA SER A 854 25.57 -22.31 30.45
C SER A 854 26.00 -22.58 31.91
N GLU A 855 26.83 -23.61 32.15
CA GLU A 855 27.36 -23.91 33.47
C GLU A 855 28.24 -22.73 33.97
N CYS A 856 27.83 -22.07 35.06
CA CYS A 856 28.67 -21.08 35.75
C CYS A 856 29.97 -21.75 36.20
N ARG A 857 31.10 -21.46 35.55
CA ARG A 857 32.42 -21.77 36.13
C ARG A 857 32.65 -20.89 37.36
N PRO A 858 33.29 -21.41 38.42
CA PRO A 858 33.69 -20.58 39.55
C PRO A 858 34.67 -19.53 39.04
N LEU A 859 34.33 -18.24 39.18
CA LEU A 859 35.26 -17.14 38.96
C LEU A 859 36.53 -17.42 39.77
N MET A 860 37.67 -17.53 39.10
CA MET A 860 38.98 -17.44 39.75
C MET A 860 39.10 -16.01 40.27
N THR A 861 38.62 -15.78 41.49
CA THR A 861 38.81 -14.53 42.25
C THR A 861 40.30 -14.19 42.47
N SER A 862 41.22 -15.08 42.07
CA SER A 862 42.66 -14.94 42.20
C SER A 862 43.35 -14.08 41.13
N SER A 863 42.66 -13.62 40.07
CA SER A 863 43.28 -12.78 39.02
C SER A 863 42.75 -11.34 38.94
N ILE A 864 41.72 -10.99 39.72
CA ILE A 864 41.10 -9.64 39.72
C ILE A 864 41.29 -8.93 41.07
N ILE A 865 41.54 -9.67 42.15
CA ILE A 865 41.81 -9.12 43.49
C ILE A 865 43.32 -9.26 43.73
N ASP A 866 44.04 -8.14 43.70
CA ASP A 866 45.38 -8.11 44.30
C ASP A 866 45.24 -8.46 45.78
N HIS A 867 45.93 -9.52 46.19
CA HIS A 867 46.11 -9.87 47.58
C HIS A 867 46.86 -8.73 48.27
N ASP A 868 46.12 -7.87 48.98
CA ASP A 868 46.38 -7.57 50.39
C ASP A 868 45.14 -6.88 50.98
N ASP A 869 44.61 -7.46 52.05
CA ASP A 869 43.43 -7.06 52.82
C ASP A 869 42.05 -7.15 52.16
N MET A 870 41.41 -8.33 52.28
CA MET A 870 40.06 -8.48 52.85
C MET A 870 39.59 -9.95 52.73
N THR A 871 39.36 -10.59 53.87
CA THR A 871 38.81 -11.94 53.96
C THR A 871 37.27 -11.93 53.80
N PRO A 872 36.67 -12.91 53.11
CA PRO A 872 35.22 -12.97 52.83
C PRO A 872 34.33 -13.30 54.05
N TYR A 873 34.86 -13.25 55.28
CA TYR A 873 34.15 -13.62 56.50
C TYR A 873 33.54 -12.45 57.29
N LYS A 874 33.68 -11.18 56.85
CA LYS A 874 33.15 -10.02 57.60
C LYS A 874 31.86 -9.38 57.08
N MET A 875 31.27 -9.83 55.97
CA MET A 875 29.98 -9.30 55.48
C MET A 875 28.75 -10.14 55.84
N MET A 876 28.91 -11.31 56.50
CA MET A 876 27.78 -12.16 56.92
C MET A 876 27.21 -11.85 58.32
N ASP A 877 27.83 -10.95 59.08
CA ASP A 877 27.34 -10.54 60.40
C ASP A 877 26.80 -9.09 60.39
N MET A 878 25.78 -8.84 59.57
CA MET A 878 24.75 -7.83 59.87
C MET A 878 23.42 -8.35 59.31
N ARG A 879 22.74 -9.15 60.13
CA ARG A 879 21.31 -9.46 59.97
C ARG A 879 20.46 -8.30 60.48
#